data_AF-A0A937PQ87-F1
#
_entry.id   AF-A0A937PQ87-F1
#
_cell.length_a   1.000
_cell.length_b   1.000
_cell.length_c   1.000
_cell.angle_alpha   90.00
_cell.angle_beta   90.00
_cell.angle_gamma   90.00
#
_symmetry.space_group_name_H-M   'P 1'
#
loop_
_entity.id
_entity.type
_entity.pdbx_description
1 polymer ?
#
loop_
_entity_poly.entity_id
_entity_poly.type
_entity_poly.pdbx_seq_one_letter_code
_entity_poly.pdbx_strand_id
1 'polypeptide(L)'
;MPDRLCATLAVTAVLLATVIAGCEEGDTRSPPVPPTSSLREAVPSPGRLPDLALAMPGEVVGTSEQERDATTALAGEPPVAPATLAWADEITGAQVDESAVTHTIHVDAARGDDDDTGNRGGKSKPLRTLSAAVRVAEKFLETGQGVRILLAPGTYREQVSIQGSASDGPPLVIEGAARGKVILSGSDDWSHPERWQPVAGLPGVLGAMWPHDWGDDRVGHPGVADAKLVVDPEIKGDHPPHRARGFALDDGTAVIEWQPPENFPDLGGYRILRRDGEQMREIARLGPATRRLVDETVRTDATCTPETYAYAVAVLDRAGKDCGSRFAVSIQPGRPDGRRRPSAVGRRREMVFVNGQLMRQVISTDDLKPGTFCVDDGWPDEPDDGQLYLALPAGVQRGACTIEVAVRTVHHFGSSLLQVGGQNLVVRNLVVQHFAGDSGFAAAVHVGARNILIEDCTFRANNGSGLGILMGEQMTVRRCAAEANGDSGLFMDEGDQVLMEDIEVRGNNWRGDWGGVRSGQRAGLRLEGDIAGVVVRRLRAEGNACTGVLVTRVKANIFLDDLRAVGNAREGLVVSESAGPLIIRNAVLARNGRSGLLLEDTSGGVLEGSTLFGNGTSQIEVPPPRPPGPGGPVPAQPLAGHVRGWTWRDNAVVSDRARCPLVRAPCDPAFLESLRSGRNLWHAPDATEAFRIGGLSVSLEAWHEVTGQDLGSVFAEPRFRSPAALDFRPEPGSLFARREAWPTRPPGLAGFGRLAWIRAFRAETVNAPPYPGAEATPETAWQPLDLRPVANTPLVNRHAWLGRPFWELKPGRQTLHGVPFDVPKGPGGGAAAVALPSAFFREVNRDDAAAGAPVAATAPAGALSAAADVSEAITVPVGRTVREVYVLHGCAFASQYVPAARYELVYADGTTAGIDVVPLGTAPEDTTHADDAGGPGAANPDAEEQLLDRRSAANIQNWDADALHFSRDPARRAMIVDPDDPASGVRYLYTLRWPNPHPDRPVQSLRLASADPQQAASVAVFAVTLRVDGAATAAKTFGARLIITGGIPILPTAAEVTAEILRAQRNLDAWLAEGDAS
;
A
#
# COMPACT_ATOMS: atom_id res chain seq x y z
N MET A 1 -50.27 17.65 -29.34
CA MET A 1 -50.66 18.67 -30.32
C MET A 1 -52.17 18.80 -30.28
N PRO A 2 -52.76 19.99 -30.47
CA PRO A 2 -52.14 21.31 -30.70
C PRO A 2 -52.02 22.11 -29.38
N ASP A 3 -51.70 23.41 -29.32
CA ASP A 3 -50.60 24.16 -29.96
C ASP A 3 -50.36 25.49 -29.20
N ARG A 4 -49.15 26.05 -29.33
CA ARG A 4 -48.81 27.49 -29.21
C ARG A 4 -49.33 28.29 -27.98
N LEU A 5 -48.48 28.38 -26.97
CA LEU A 5 -48.17 29.64 -26.27
C LEU A 5 -46.64 29.72 -26.09
N CYS A 6 -46.00 30.89 -26.00
CA CYS A 6 -46.20 32.14 -26.75
C CYS A 6 -44.98 33.03 -26.45
N ALA A 7 -44.28 33.53 -27.47
CA ALA A 7 -43.34 34.63 -27.28
C ALA A 7 -44.06 35.96 -27.52
N THR A 8 -43.87 36.91 -26.60
CA THR A 8 -43.98 38.37 -26.83
C THR A 8 -45.35 38.97 -27.15
N LEU A 9 -46.10 39.33 -26.10
CA LEU A 9 -46.97 40.52 -25.98
C LEU A 9 -46.79 41.02 -24.53
N ALA A 10 -46.12 42.12 -24.17
CA ALA A 10 -45.69 43.38 -24.84
C ALA A 10 -46.78 44.48 -24.94
N VAL A 11 -46.46 45.66 -24.37
CA VAL A 11 -47.25 46.93 -24.34
C VAL A 11 -48.52 46.81 -23.47
N THR A 12 -48.82 47.64 -22.46
CA THR A 12 -48.68 49.11 -22.29
C THR A 12 -48.59 49.47 -20.78
N ALA A 13 -48.22 50.67 -20.30
CA ALA A 13 -46.97 51.46 -20.41
C ALA A 13 -47.03 52.66 -19.40
N VAL A 14 -46.00 53.52 -19.37
CA VAL A 14 -45.99 54.95 -18.90
C VAL A 14 -45.91 55.26 -17.38
N LEU A 15 -45.02 56.22 -17.05
CA LEU A 15 -44.81 56.98 -15.77
C LEU A 15 -44.36 56.18 -14.52
N LEU A 16 -43.21 56.42 -13.85
CA LEU A 16 -42.14 57.45 -13.86
C LEU A 16 -40.78 56.82 -14.27
N ALA A 17 -39.73 57.47 -14.82
CA ALA A 17 -39.22 58.85 -14.88
C ALA A 17 -37.96 59.15 -14.00
N THR A 18 -36.79 58.79 -14.55
CA THR A 18 -35.53 59.59 -14.70
C THR A 18 -34.91 60.42 -13.56
N VAL A 19 -33.61 60.18 -13.28
CA VAL A 19 -32.50 61.14 -12.96
C VAL A 19 -31.20 60.27 -12.84
N ILE A 20 -30.14 60.40 -13.67
CA ILE A 20 -29.08 61.44 -13.81
C ILE A 20 -28.07 61.41 -12.63
N ALA A 21 -26.73 61.43 -12.77
CA ALA A 21 -25.78 61.60 -13.90
C ALA A 21 -24.71 60.47 -13.88
N GLY A 22 -23.61 60.39 -14.68
CA GLY A 22 -22.90 61.21 -15.69
C GLY A 22 -21.48 60.59 -15.86
N CYS A 23 -20.60 60.84 -16.84
CA CYS A 23 -20.42 61.75 -18.00
C CYS A 23 -19.40 61.05 -18.97
N GLU A 24 -19.08 61.42 -20.22
CA GLU A 24 -19.55 62.42 -21.22
C GLU A 24 -19.11 61.98 -22.65
N GLU A 25 -19.46 62.74 -23.69
CA GLU A 25 -19.31 62.37 -25.13
C GLU A 25 -18.21 63.14 -25.91
N GLY A 26 -17.95 62.71 -27.17
CA GLY A 26 -17.60 63.61 -28.29
C GLY A 26 -16.50 63.12 -29.25
N ASP A 27 -16.45 63.48 -30.54
CA ASP A 27 -17.49 63.91 -31.51
C ASP A 27 -16.96 63.62 -32.96
N THR A 28 -17.73 63.98 -33.99
CA THR A 28 -17.84 63.40 -35.34
C THR A 28 -16.99 64.02 -36.48
N ARG A 29 -16.97 63.32 -37.65
CA ARG A 29 -16.85 63.79 -39.08
C ARG A 29 -15.60 63.42 -39.91
N SER A 30 -15.78 63.49 -41.25
CA SER A 30 -14.93 63.03 -42.37
C SER A 30 -15.02 64.04 -43.54
N PRO A 31 -14.46 63.86 -44.78
CA PRO A 31 -13.59 62.81 -45.35
C PRO A 31 -12.18 63.38 -45.70
N PRO A 32 -11.55 63.45 -46.92
CA PRO A 32 -11.96 63.19 -48.33
C PRO A 32 -11.16 62.06 -49.07
N VAL A 33 -11.43 61.91 -50.38
CA VAL A 33 -10.94 60.94 -51.42
C VAL A 33 -10.99 61.69 -52.78
N PRO A 34 -10.18 61.46 -53.86
CA PRO A 34 -9.47 60.25 -54.37
C PRO A 34 -7.91 60.50 -54.45
N PRO A 35 -7.03 59.90 -55.33
CA PRO A 35 -7.11 58.94 -56.47
C PRO A 35 -6.16 57.70 -56.33
N THR A 36 -5.80 56.82 -57.30
CA THR A 36 -5.85 56.86 -58.79
C THR A 36 -6.18 55.51 -59.50
N SER A 37 -5.21 54.76 -60.05
CA SER A 37 -5.37 53.63 -60.99
C SER A 37 -4.10 52.73 -61.02
N SER A 38 -3.99 51.53 -61.62
CA SER A 38 -4.53 51.06 -62.92
C SER A 38 -4.32 49.53 -63.18
N LEU A 39 -5.21 48.91 -64.00
CA LEU A 39 -4.95 47.95 -65.12
C LEU A 39 -4.11 46.64 -64.89
N ARG A 40 -4.30 45.48 -65.57
CA ARG A 40 -5.40 44.83 -66.36
C ARG A 40 -4.91 43.43 -66.85
N GLU A 41 -5.80 42.45 -67.07
CA GLU A 41 -5.68 41.33 -68.06
C GLU A 41 -4.50 40.30 -67.92
N ALA A 42 -4.51 39.05 -68.40
CA ALA A 42 -5.50 38.20 -69.10
C ALA A 42 -5.27 36.67 -68.82
N VAL A 43 -6.16 35.82 -69.37
CA VAL A 43 -6.30 34.35 -69.18
C VAL A 43 -5.67 33.56 -70.35
N PRO A 44 -5.00 32.40 -70.14
CA PRO A 44 -5.62 31.11 -70.53
C PRO A 44 -5.27 29.86 -69.67
N SER A 45 -6.21 28.91 -69.65
CA SER A 45 -6.06 27.49 -69.25
C SER A 45 -5.53 26.64 -70.43
N PRO A 46 -5.40 25.28 -70.37
CA PRO A 46 -5.63 24.34 -69.26
C PRO A 46 -4.52 23.27 -69.06
N GLY A 47 -4.56 22.51 -67.95
CA GLY A 47 -3.82 21.23 -67.85
C GLY A 47 -3.64 20.62 -66.45
N ARG A 48 -4.50 19.65 -66.10
CA ARG A 48 -4.35 18.62 -65.03
C ARG A 48 -3.76 19.00 -63.65
N LEU A 49 -4.65 18.96 -62.65
CA LEU A 49 -4.51 18.29 -61.34
C LEU A 49 -3.09 18.12 -60.74
N PRO A 50 -2.81 18.81 -59.62
CA PRO A 50 -1.87 18.37 -58.59
C PRO A 50 -2.58 18.07 -57.25
N ASP A 51 -2.00 17.17 -56.46
CA ASP A 51 -2.14 17.21 -55.00
C ASP A 51 -1.42 18.44 -54.45
N LEU A 52 -1.99 19.13 -53.44
CA LEU A 52 -1.31 19.45 -52.17
C LEU A 52 -2.17 20.24 -51.17
N ALA A 53 -1.81 20.08 -49.89
CA ALA A 53 -1.83 21.07 -48.80
C ALA A 53 -3.02 22.05 -48.65
N LEU A 54 -3.77 21.88 -47.55
CA LEU A 54 -4.36 23.01 -46.83
C LEU A 54 -3.26 23.72 -46.02
N ALA A 55 -2.74 24.82 -46.56
CA ALA A 55 -1.85 25.71 -45.82
C ALA A 55 -2.67 26.66 -44.92
N MET A 56 -2.23 26.85 -43.68
CA MET A 56 -2.79 27.86 -42.78
C MET A 56 -2.36 29.26 -43.22
N PRO A 57 -3.28 30.23 -43.40
CA PRO A 57 -2.92 31.65 -43.35
C PRO A 57 -2.65 32.02 -41.89
N GLY A 58 -1.44 32.49 -41.60
CA GLY A 58 -1.13 33.11 -40.32
C GLY A 58 -1.40 34.60 -40.35
N GLU A 59 -1.95 35.14 -39.27
CA GLU A 59 -1.89 36.58 -38.98
C GLU A 59 -1.54 36.75 -37.50
N VAL A 60 -0.53 37.58 -37.22
CA VAL A 60 0.05 37.76 -35.89
C VAL A 60 -0.49 39.05 -35.28
N VAL A 61 -1.19 38.93 -34.16
CA VAL A 61 -1.47 40.05 -33.25
C VAL A 61 -0.64 39.81 -31.99
N GLY A 62 0.11 40.84 -31.56
CA GLY A 62 1.27 40.66 -30.69
C GLY A 62 0.92 40.28 -29.24
N THR A 63 1.71 39.37 -28.68
CA THR A 63 1.69 39.04 -27.25
C THR A 63 2.72 39.88 -26.47
N SER A 64 2.52 39.99 -25.15
CA SER A 64 3.28 40.88 -24.27
C SER A 64 4.67 40.34 -23.95
N GLU A 65 5.54 41.19 -23.39
CA GLU A 65 6.95 40.84 -23.12
C GLU A 65 7.11 39.63 -22.16
N GLN A 66 6.10 39.31 -21.34
CA GLN A 66 6.12 38.15 -20.44
C GLN A 66 6.20 36.78 -21.15
N GLU A 67 5.82 36.66 -22.43
CA GLU A 67 5.90 35.38 -23.15
C GLU A 67 7.28 35.08 -23.77
N ARG A 68 8.16 36.09 -23.85
CA ARG A 68 9.50 35.91 -24.45
C ARG A 68 10.45 35.14 -23.53
N ASP A 69 10.31 35.32 -22.22
CA ASP A 69 11.08 34.57 -21.21
C ASP A 69 10.67 33.09 -21.18
N ALA A 70 9.37 32.79 -21.30
CA ALA A 70 8.85 31.42 -21.32
C ALA A 70 9.35 30.61 -22.54
N THR A 71 9.41 31.23 -23.72
CA THR A 71 9.79 30.53 -24.96
C THR A 71 11.30 30.25 -25.05
N THR A 72 12.13 31.01 -24.35
CA THR A 72 13.60 30.86 -24.37
C THR A 72 14.07 29.71 -23.46
N ALA A 73 13.25 29.26 -22.50
CA ALA A 73 13.54 28.16 -21.59
C ALA A 73 13.47 26.74 -22.22
N LEU A 74 13.06 26.62 -23.49
CA LEU A 74 12.99 25.35 -24.22
C LEU A 74 14.20 25.08 -25.13
N ALA A 75 15.16 26.01 -25.19
CA ALA A 75 16.53 25.68 -25.61
C ALA A 75 17.14 24.84 -24.48
N GLY A 76 17.24 23.53 -24.70
CA GLY A 76 17.39 22.55 -23.62
C GLY A 76 18.52 22.86 -22.64
N GLU A 77 18.22 22.69 -21.35
CA GLU A 77 19.24 22.61 -20.30
C GLU A 77 20.36 21.65 -20.75
N PRO A 78 21.63 21.96 -20.46
CA PRO A 78 22.71 21.01 -20.72
C PRO A 78 22.38 19.68 -20.03
N PRO A 79 22.75 18.52 -20.61
CA PRO A 79 22.49 17.24 -19.98
C PRO A 79 23.04 17.28 -18.56
N VAL A 80 22.16 17.09 -17.57
CA VAL A 80 22.53 17.12 -16.14
C VAL A 80 23.76 16.24 -15.98
N ALA A 81 24.89 16.87 -15.62
CA ALA A 81 26.16 16.18 -15.56
C ALA A 81 26.00 14.95 -14.64
N PRO A 82 26.51 13.77 -15.02
CA PRO A 82 26.24 12.53 -14.30
C PRO A 82 26.58 12.73 -12.83
N ALA A 83 25.55 12.67 -11.98
CA ALA A 83 25.55 13.27 -10.65
C ALA A 83 26.84 12.92 -9.90
N THR A 84 27.68 13.94 -9.68
CA THR A 84 29.10 13.72 -9.38
C THR A 84 29.26 12.99 -8.07
N LEU A 85 29.73 11.74 -8.13
CA LEU A 85 29.95 10.84 -6.99
C LEU A 85 31.00 11.35 -5.99
N ALA A 86 31.55 12.55 -6.15
CA ALA A 86 32.47 13.19 -5.20
C ALA A 86 31.96 13.12 -3.75
N TRP A 87 30.67 13.43 -3.52
CA TRP A 87 30.06 13.32 -2.19
C TRP A 87 30.04 11.89 -1.63
N ALA A 88 30.02 10.88 -2.51
CA ALA A 88 30.01 9.45 -2.16
C ALA A 88 31.43 8.86 -2.02
N ASP A 89 32.44 9.55 -2.55
CA ASP A 89 33.86 9.28 -2.32
C ASP A 89 34.38 10.02 -1.06
N GLU A 90 33.67 11.07 -0.61
CA GLU A 90 33.86 11.75 0.68
C GLU A 90 33.36 10.93 1.89
N ILE A 91 32.40 10.00 1.69
CA ILE A 91 31.91 9.11 2.76
C ILE A 91 32.98 8.07 3.14
N THR A 92 33.75 8.39 4.17
CA THR A 92 34.86 7.56 4.66
C THR A 92 34.46 6.56 5.75
N GLY A 93 33.27 6.73 6.36
CA GLY A 93 32.82 5.90 7.49
C GLY A 93 33.70 6.06 8.74
N ALA A 94 33.70 5.04 9.60
CA ALA A 94 34.40 5.07 10.88
C ALA A 94 35.93 5.11 10.77
N GLN A 95 36.55 6.01 11.55
CA GLN A 95 37.97 6.28 11.68
C GLN A 95 38.42 6.06 13.15
N VAL A 96 38.44 4.80 13.61
CA VAL A 96 38.84 4.45 14.98
C VAL A 96 40.34 4.12 15.04
N ASP A 97 41.12 4.91 15.79
CA ASP A 97 42.55 4.65 16.01
C ASP A 97 42.78 3.50 17.00
N GLU A 98 42.84 2.27 16.49
CA GLU A 98 43.18 1.09 17.29
C GLU A 98 44.62 1.08 17.84
N SER A 99 45.52 1.95 17.37
CA SER A 99 46.90 2.02 17.88
C SER A 99 46.98 2.64 19.28
N ALA A 100 45.96 3.41 19.68
CA ALA A 100 45.79 3.94 21.03
C ALA A 100 45.29 2.90 22.07
N VAL A 101 45.08 1.63 21.67
CA VAL A 101 44.77 0.55 22.62
C VAL A 101 46.02 0.18 23.44
N THR A 102 46.00 0.50 24.73
CA THR A 102 47.08 0.21 25.68
C THR A 102 46.82 -1.02 26.56
N HIS A 103 45.56 -1.42 26.73
CA HIS A 103 45.14 -2.51 27.61
C HIS A 103 44.41 -3.63 26.85
N THR A 104 44.51 -4.86 27.34
CA THR A 104 43.72 -6.00 26.84
C THR A 104 43.13 -6.80 27.99
N ILE A 105 41.81 -6.95 27.96
CA ILE A 105 41.00 -7.69 28.94
C ILE A 105 40.57 -9.00 28.27
N HIS A 106 40.93 -10.13 28.86
CA HIS A 106 40.59 -11.46 28.37
C HIS A 106 39.31 -11.97 29.03
N VAL A 107 38.44 -12.59 28.22
CA VAL A 107 37.19 -13.21 28.67
C VAL A 107 37.11 -14.66 28.20
N ASP A 108 36.78 -15.61 29.07
CA ASP A 108 36.62 -17.04 28.77
C ASP A 108 35.38 -17.56 29.51
N ALA A 109 34.29 -17.85 28.79
CA ALA A 109 33.02 -18.28 29.39
C ALA A 109 33.11 -19.60 30.19
N ALA A 110 34.13 -20.43 29.96
CA ALA A 110 34.29 -21.74 30.58
C ALA A 110 35.36 -21.77 31.69
N ARG A 111 36.30 -20.80 31.72
CA ARG A 111 37.43 -20.77 32.68
C ARG A 111 37.59 -19.44 33.42
N GLY A 112 36.87 -18.41 33.04
CA GLY A 112 36.94 -17.10 33.65
C GLY A 112 36.34 -17.05 35.03
N ASP A 113 36.64 -15.96 35.73
CA ASP A 113 36.12 -15.65 37.04
C ASP A 113 35.81 -14.15 37.13
N ASP A 114 34.55 -13.79 37.41
CA ASP A 114 34.11 -12.38 37.48
C ASP A 114 34.35 -11.73 38.86
N ASP A 115 34.99 -12.43 39.80
CA ASP A 115 35.15 -11.96 41.19
C ASP A 115 35.78 -10.56 41.33
N ASP A 116 35.02 -9.66 41.95
CA ASP A 116 35.32 -8.23 42.14
C ASP A 116 36.51 -7.97 43.09
N THR A 117 37.06 -8.99 43.76
CA THR A 117 38.22 -8.86 44.69
C THR A 117 39.54 -8.39 44.04
N GLY A 118 39.52 -8.10 42.73
CA GLY A 118 40.64 -7.49 42.02
C GLY A 118 40.97 -8.14 40.67
N ASN A 119 40.11 -9.02 40.13
CA ASN A 119 40.32 -9.49 38.77
C ASN A 119 40.17 -8.33 37.77
N ARG A 120 41.08 -8.25 36.80
CA ARG A 120 41.06 -7.29 35.69
C ARG A 120 41.05 -7.96 34.31
N GLY A 121 40.79 -9.28 34.26
CA GLY A 121 40.81 -10.06 33.03
C GLY A 121 42.20 -10.25 32.44
N GLY A 122 43.20 -10.55 33.28
CA GLY A 122 44.54 -10.88 32.78
C GLY A 122 44.55 -12.20 32.02
N LYS A 123 45.49 -12.41 31.08
CA LYS A 123 45.55 -13.64 30.25
C LYS A 123 45.58 -14.96 31.05
N SER A 124 46.09 -14.93 32.29
CA SER A 124 46.14 -16.07 33.22
C SER A 124 45.00 -16.12 34.24
N LYS A 125 44.18 -15.06 34.35
CA LYS A 125 42.91 -15.02 35.11
C LYS A 125 41.88 -14.21 34.30
N PRO A 126 41.30 -14.77 33.23
CA PRO A 126 40.29 -14.08 32.43
C PRO A 126 39.03 -13.81 33.27
N LEU A 127 38.22 -12.85 32.83
CA LEU A 127 36.83 -12.70 33.29
C LEU A 127 35.96 -13.76 32.60
N ARG A 128 34.75 -14.02 33.10
CA ARG A 128 33.84 -15.04 32.52
C ARG A 128 32.77 -14.40 31.64
N THR A 129 32.30 -13.22 32.00
CA THR A 129 31.26 -12.46 31.29
C THR A 129 31.82 -11.26 30.53
N LEU A 130 31.21 -10.93 29.40
CA LEU A 130 31.47 -9.69 28.68
C LEU A 130 31.05 -8.48 29.53
N SER A 131 29.95 -8.59 30.27
CA SER A 131 29.48 -7.56 31.20
C SER A 131 30.50 -7.21 32.30
N ALA A 132 31.23 -8.18 32.86
CA ALA A 132 32.33 -7.89 33.78
C ALA A 132 33.51 -7.21 33.07
N ALA A 133 33.81 -7.60 31.82
CA ALA A 133 34.87 -6.98 31.03
C ALA A 133 34.56 -5.52 30.66
N VAL A 134 33.30 -5.19 30.35
CA VAL A 134 32.85 -3.80 30.14
C VAL A 134 33.05 -2.98 31.41
N ARG A 135 32.60 -3.47 32.59
CA ARG A 135 32.82 -2.80 33.90
C ARG A 135 34.28 -2.63 34.33
N VAL A 136 35.21 -3.30 33.66
CA VAL A 136 36.66 -3.10 33.83
C VAL A 136 37.20 -2.16 32.75
N ALA A 137 36.70 -2.22 31.51
CA ALA A 137 37.07 -1.33 30.42
C ALA A 137 36.66 0.13 30.68
N GLU A 138 35.45 0.37 31.19
CA GLU A 138 34.94 1.71 31.54
C GLU A 138 35.96 2.50 32.39
N LYS A 139 36.53 1.87 33.42
CA LYS A 139 37.52 2.46 34.35
C LYS A 139 38.87 2.82 33.67
N PHE A 140 39.19 2.19 32.54
CA PHE A 140 40.33 2.56 31.71
C PHE A 140 39.97 3.71 30.73
N LEU A 141 38.77 3.69 30.15
CA LEU A 141 38.27 4.76 29.28
C LEU A 141 38.12 6.09 30.06
N GLU A 142 37.57 6.04 31.27
CA GLU A 142 37.51 7.15 32.24
C GLU A 142 38.88 7.79 32.53
N THR A 143 39.97 7.02 32.39
CA THR A 143 41.34 7.48 32.62
C THR A 143 42.11 7.73 31.32
N GLY A 144 41.43 7.80 30.17
CA GLY A 144 42.02 8.13 28.87
C GLY A 144 42.82 6.99 28.21
N GLN A 145 42.58 5.73 28.60
CA GLN A 145 43.36 4.57 28.15
C GLN A 145 42.52 3.65 27.26
N GLY A 146 43.00 3.35 26.04
CA GLY A 146 42.31 2.48 25.09
C GLY A 146 42.36 1.00 25.47
N VAL A 147 41.28 0.28 25.18
CA VAL A 147 41.04 -1.08 25.66
C VAL A 147 40.61 -2.02 24.54
N ARG A 148 41.17 -3.22 24.50
CA ARG A 148 40.61 -4.36 23.75
C ARG A 148 40.02 -5.39 24.71
N ILE A 149 38.74 -5.69 24.61
CA ILE A 149 38.11 -6.86 25.21
C ILE A 149 38.23 -8.02 24.21
N LEU A 150 38.99 -9.05 24.55
CA LEU A 150 39.23 -10.22 23.72
C LEU A 150 38.50 -11.44 24.28
N LEU A 151 37.44 -11.87 23.60
CA LEU A 151 36.60 -13.01 23.99
C LEU A 151 37.14 -14.31 23.39
N ALA A 152 37.31 -15.33 24.23
CA ALA A 152 37.65 -16.68 23.80
C ALA A 152 36.45 -17.38 23.11
N PRO A 153 36.69 -18.40 22.27
CA PRO A 153 35.62 -19.24 21.72
C PRO A 153 34.69 -19.80 22.80
N GLY A 154 33.38 -19.56 22.66
CA GLY A 154 32.38 -19.93 23.65
C GLY A 154 31.01 -19.29 23.40
N THR A 155 30.01 -19.74 24.17
CA THR A 155 28.66 -19.16 24.18
C THR A 155 28.44 -18.37 25.47
N TYR A 156 28.30 -17.06 25.32
CA TYR A 156 28.04 -16.08 26.36
C TYR A 156 26.52 -15.89 26.46
N ARG A 157 25.91 -16.43 27.51
CA ARG A 157 24.45 -16.38 27.74
C ARG A 157 24.09 -15.20 28.64
N GLU A 158 24.31 -13.99 28.13
CA GLU A 158 24.13 -12.73 28.86
C GLU A 158 23.50 -11.66 27.95
N GLN A 159 22.97 -10.61 28.57
CA GLN A 159 22.55 -9.39 27.90
C GLN A 159 23.50 -8.27 28.31
N VAL A 160 23.94 -7.44 27.36
CA VAL A 160 25.04 -6.49 27.59
C VAL A 160 24.69 -5.12 27.02
N SER A 161 24.93 -4.08 27.81
CA SER A 161 25.06 -2.71 27.30
C SER A 161 26.53 -2.29 27.35
N ILE A 162 27.01 -1.67 26.29
CA ILE A 162 28.39 -1.18 26.14
C ILE A 162 28.32 0.33 25.91
N GLN A 163 29.13 1.08 26.65
CA GLN A 163 29.38 2.49 26.36
C GLN A 163 30.85 2.66 25.92
N GLY A 164 31.05 3.26 24.76
CA GLY A 164 32.35 3.75 24.31
C GLY A 164 32.76 5.05 25.00
N SER A 165 33.72 5.77 24.43
CA SER A 165 34.13 7.09 24.92
C SER A 165 32.99 8.13 24.80
N ALA A 166 32.93 9.10 25.71
CA ALA A 166 31.90 10.15 25.69
C ALA A 166 32.11 11.22 24.60
N SER A 167 33.28 11.23 23.95
CA SER A 167 33.72 12.18 22.92
C SER A 167 34.83 11.51 22.09
N ASP A 168 35.73 12.28 21.46
CA ASP A 168 36.94 11.80 20.74
C ASP A 168 38.01 11.19 21.68
N GLY A 169 37.58 10.44 22.70
CA GLY A 169 38.41 9.75 23.69
C GLY A 169 39.01 8.43 23.20
N PRO A 170 39.63 7.65 24.10
CA PRO A 170 40.32 6.40 23.76
C PRO A 170 39.41 5.35 23.11
N PRO A 171 39.97 4.45 22.28
CA PRO A 171 39.21 3.41 21.59
C PRO A 171 38.73 2.29 22.53
N LEU A 172 37.53 1.78 22.29
CA LEU A 172 37.06 0.50 22.84
C LEU A 172 36.91 -0.54 21.72
N VAL A 173 37.75 -1.58 21.71
CA VAL A 173 37.68 -2.69 20.76
C VAL A 173 37.09 -3.91 21.44
N ILE A 174 36.00 -4.47 20.92
CA ILE A 174 35.39 -5.71 21.38
C ILE A 174 35.52 -6.75 20.27
N GLU A 175 36.26 -7.81 20.55
CA GLU A 175 36.79 -8.71 19.54
C GLU A 175 36.65 -10.17 19.94
N GLY A 176 35.93 -10.94 19.11
CA GLY A 176 35.96 -12.39 19.19
C GLY A 176 37.28 -12.95 18.67
N ALA A 177 38.01 -13.72 19.48
CA ALA A 177 39.33 -14.26 19.15
C ALA A 177 39.32 -15.30 17.98
N ALA A 178 38.14 -15.74 17.55
CA ALA A 178 37.95 -16.49 16.31
C ALA A 178 36.55 -16.20 15.71
N ARG A 179 36.52 -15.77 14.45
CA ARG A 179 35.28 -15.47 13.70
C ARG A 179 34.31 -16.66 13.74
N GLY A 180 33.04 -16.38 14.06
CA GLY A 180 31.99 -17.41 14.10
C GLY A 180 32.12 -18.41 15.25
N LYS A 181 32.96 -18.14 16.26
CA LYS A 181 33.17 -19.00 17.44
C LYS A 181 32.91 -18.31 18.78
N VAL A 182 32.66 -17.01 18.77
CA VAL A 182 32.19 -16.25 19.95
C VAL A 182 30.73 -15.92 19.72
N ILE A 183 29.86 -16.49 20.55
CA ILE A 183 28.40 -16.41 20.40
C ILE A 183 27.82 -15.70 21.62
N LEU A 184 27.18 -14.56 21.44
CA LEU A 184 26.27 -13.97 22.42
C LEU A 184 24.87 -14.54 22.17
N SER A 185 24.24 -15.14 23.18
CA SER A 185 22.95 -15.82 23.00
C SER A 185 21.86 -15.36 23.95
N GLY A 186 20.68 -15.10 23.38
CA GLY A 186 19.44 -14.86 24.12
C GLY A 186 18.87 -16.12 24.78
N SER A 187 19.35 -17.30 24.39
CA SER A 187 18.84 -18.60 24.85
C SER A 187 19.63 -19.24 25.99
N ASP A 188 18.94 -20.11 26.73
CA ASP A 188 19.51 -21.01 27.74
C ASP A 188 19.42 -22.48 27.31
N ASP A 189 20.34 -23.29 27.85
CA ASP A 189 20.36 -24.74 27.65
C ASP A 189 19.30 -25.41 28.54
N TRP A 190 18.26 -25.95 27.91
CA TRP A 190 17.16 -26.67 28.54
C TRP A 190 17.26 -28.19 28.27
N SER A 191 18.41 -28.69 27.79
CA SER A 191 18.60 -30.10 27.40
C SER A 191 18.55 -31.09 28.56
N HIS A 192 18.64 -30.63 29.82
CA HIS A 192 18.67 -31.53 30.98
C HIS A 192 17.39 -32.37 31.06
N PRO A 193 17.45 -33.72 31.00
CA PRO A 193 16.25 -34.53 30.80
C PRO A 193 15.16 -34.32 31.84
N GLU A 194 15.50 -34.08 33.11
CA GLU A 194 14.54 -33.92 34.22
C GLU A 194 13.66 -32.66 34.12
N ARG A 195 14.06 -31.65 33.33
CA ARG A 195 13.24 -30.45 33.07
C ARG A 195 11.95 -30.76 32.29
N TRP A 196 11.91 -31.89 31.59
CA TRP A 196 10.84 -32.29 30.70
C TRP A 196 10.05 -33.48 31.27
N GLN A 197 8.74 -33.52 31.08
CA GLN A 197 7.88 -34.65 31.47
C GLN A 197 6.93 -35.04 30.32
N PRO A 198 6.62 -36.33 30.10
CA PRO A 198 5.62 -36.72 29.10
C PRO A 198 4.24 -36.21 29.51
N VAL A 199 3.53 -35.55 28.59
CA VAL A 199 2.23 -34.92 28.90
C VAL A 199 1.11 -35.96 28.83
N ALA A 200 0.28 -36.03 29.87
CA ALA A 200 -0.89 -36.90 29.88
C ALA A 200 -1.90 -36.46 28.81
N GLY A 201 -2.41 -37.41 28.03
CA GLY A 201 -3.35 -37.13 26.93
C GLY A 201 -2.72 -36.70 25.60
N LEU A 202 -1.43 -36.31 25.56
CA LEU A 202 -0.74 -35.87 24.35
C LEU A 202 0.47 -36.78 24.00
N PRO A 203 0.26 -37.88 23.24
CA PRO A 203 1.32 -38.86 22.94
C PRO A 203 2.51 -38.24 22.19
N GLY A 204 3.72 -38.37 22.75
CA GLY A 204 4.95 -37.85 22.16
C GLY A 204 5.26 -36.38 22.46
N VAL A 205 4.39 -35.68 23.20
CA VAL A 205 4.62 -34.31 23.66
C VAL A 205 5.32 -34.31 25.03
N LEU A 206 6.25 -33.37 25.21
CA LEU A 206 6.97 -33.10 26.44
C LEU A 206 6.58 -31.74 27.01
N GLY A 207 6.20 -31.68 28.28
CA GLY A 207 5.96 -30.44 29.02
C GLY A 207 7.20 -30.04 29.82
N ALA A 208 7.53 -28.75 29.86
CA ALA A 208 8.46 -28.12 30.79
C ALA A 208 7.84 -26.86 31.38
N MET A 209 8.05 -26.62 32.67
CA MET A 209 7.55 -25.42 33.36
C MET A 209 8.09 -24.15 32.70
N TRP A 210 7.21 -23.18 32.45
CA TRP A 210 7.49 -21.93 31.74
C TRP A 210 7.42 -20.74 32.72
N PRO A 211 8.56 -20.28 33.26
CA PRO A 211 8.61 -19.31 34.36
C PRO A 211 8.59 -17.85 33.87
N HIS A 212 7.85 -17.56 32.80
CA HIS A 212 8.03 -16.36 31.99
C HIS A 212 6.69 -15.74 31.54
N ASP A 213 6.13 -14.85 32.36
CA ASP A 213 5.14 -13.88 31.88
C ASP A 213 5.85 -12.80 31.06
N TRP A 214 5.60 -12.79 29.75
CA TRP A 214 6.12 -11.78 28.82
C TRP A 214 5.10 -10.70 28.45
N GLY A 215 3.89 -10.79 29.02
CA GLY A 215 2.71 -10.10 28.52
C GLY A 215 2.10 -10.87 27.34
N ASP A 216 0.78 -11.06 27.38
CA ASP A 216 0.10 -11.85 26.35
C ASP A 216 -0.15 -11.02 25.08
N ASP A 217 0.72 -11.21 24.08
CA ASP A 217 0.54 -10.71 22.71
C ASP A 217 -0.67 -11.39 21.96
N ARG A 218 -1.64 -12.01 22.67
CA ARG A 218 -3.05 -12.08 22.22
C ARG A 218 -3.67 -10.68 22.12
N VAL A 219 -3.28 -9.75 23.00
CA VAL A 219 -3.35 -8.31 22.70
C VAL A 219 -2.50 -8.07 21.46
N GLY A 220 -3.00 -7.39 20.44
CA GLY A 220 -2.17 -7.15 19.27
C GLY A 220 -0.93 -6.27 19.61
N HIS A 221 -0.02 -6.07 18.68
CA HIS A 221 -0.23 -4.90 17.83
C HIS A 221 -1.55 -4.96 17.03
N PRO A 222 -2.62 -4.30 17.49
CA PRO A 222 -3.51 -3.60 16.58
C PRO A 222 -2.73 -2.55 15.77
N GLY A 223 -3.38 -1.97 14.77
CA GLY A 223 -3.15 -0.56 14.47
C GLY A 223 -3.66 0.29 15.64
N VAL A 224 -2.95 0.30 16.77
CA VAL A 224 -3.19 1.28 17.83
C VAL A 224 -2.79 2.62 17.23
N ALA A 225 -3.69 3.61 17.24
CA ALA A 225 -3.19 4.98 17.18
C ALA A 225 -2.32 5.15 18.44
N ASP A 226 -1.04 5.52 18.27
CA ASP A 226 -0.07 5.52 19.36
C ASP A 226 -0.70 6.05 20.64
N ALA A 227 -0.85 5.19 21.64
CA ALA A 227 -1.30 5.56 22.97
C ALA A 227 -0.17 6.34 23.66
N LYS A 228 0.08 7.54 23.12
CA LYS A 228 1.16 8.43 23.53
C LYS A 228 0.97 8.70 25.01
N LEU A 229 1.91 8.16 25.80
CA LEU A 229 2.15 8.57 27.17
C LEU A 229 2.67 10.01 27.13
N VAL A 230 1.77 10.97 26.92
CA VAL A 230 2.06 12.39 27.09
C VAL A 230 2.16 12.62 28.60
N VAL A 231 3.38 12.42 29.11
CA VAL A 231 3.79 12.94 30.40
C VAL A 231 3.73 14.46 30.27
N ASP A 232 2.78 15.07 30.98
CA ASP A 232 2.55 16.51 30.92
C ASP A 232 3.79 17.26 31.42
N PRO A 233 4.44 18.11 30.59
CA PRO A 233 5.67 18.80 30.95
C PRO A 233 5.50 19.84 32.07
N GLU A 234 4.27 20.20 32.46
CA GLU A 234 4.03 21.07 33.62
C GLU A 234 4.26 20.35 34.97
N ILE A 235 4.19 19.01 35.02
CA ILE A 235 4.34 18.23 36.26
C ILE A 235 5.83 17.90 36.51
N LYS A 236 6.62 18.93 36.83
CA LYS A 236 8.03 18.76 37.23
C LYS A 236 8.17 18.26 38.67
N GLY A 237 8.80 17.10 38.82
CA GLY A 237 9.38 16.60 40.07
C GLY A 237 10.60 15.73 39.77
N ASP A 238 11.59 15.74 40.67
CA ASP A 238 12.91 15.10 40.46
C ASP A 238 12.88 13.56 40.65
N HIS A 239 11.97 12.87 39.97
CA HIS A 239 11.73 11.43 40.12
C HIS A 239 11.81 10.69 38.77
N PRO A 240 12.36 9.46 38.74
CA PRO A 240 12.46 8.70 37.50
C PRO A 240 11.07 8.38 36.93
N PRO A 241 10.91 8.37 35.59
CA PRO A 241 9.59 8.23 34.97
C PRO A 241 9.01 6.83 35.22
N HIS A 242 7.92 6.77 35.98
CA HIS A 242 7.08 5.57 36.05
C HIS A 242 6.51 5.30 34.66
N ARG A 243 6.57 4.04 34.20
CA ARG A 243 6.08 3.66 32.87
C ARG A 243 4.70 3.03 32.98
N ALA A 244 3.70 3.69 32.41
CA ALA A 244 2.35 3.16 32.23
C ALA A 244 2.06 2.94 30.73
N ARG A 245 1.18 1.98 30.43
CA ARG A 245 0.62 1.70 29.11
C ARG A 245 -0.89 1.57 29.24
N GLY A 246 -1.62 2.03 28.23
CA GLY A 246 -3.06 1.77 28.08
C GLY A 246 -3.32 1.17 26.71
N PHE A 247 -4.15 0.14 26.64
CA PHE A 247 -4.61 -0.47 25.39
C PHE A 247 -6.09 -0.85 25.47
N ALA A 248 -6.77 -0.83 24.32
CA ALA A 248 -8.14 -1.28 24.17
C ALA A 248 -8.17 -2.68 23.54
N LEU A 249 -9.04 -3.54 24.05
CA LEU A 249 -9.35 -4.86 23.49
C LEU A 249 -10.48 -4.76 22.45
N ASP A 250 -10.64 -5.79 21.62
CA ASP A 250 -11.62 -5.80 20.53
C ASP A 250 -13.08 -5.95 21.00
N ASP A 251 -13.31 -6.23 22.28
CA ASP A 251 -14.62 -6.16 22.95
C ASP A 251 -14.95 -4.75 23.50
N GLY A 252 -14.01 -3.81 23.38
CA GLY A 252 -14.07 -2.45 23.89
C GLY A 252 -13.35 -2.23 25.23
N THR A 253 -13.01 -3.29 25.97
CA THR A 253 -12.42 -3.19 27.32
C THR A 253 -11.08 -2.46 27.31
N ALA A 254 -10.87 -1.52 28.24
CA ALA A 254 -9.57 -0.89 28.42
C ALA A 254 -8.75 -1.60 29.50
N VAL A 255 -7.48 -1.85 29.19
CA VAL A 255 -6.49 -2.36 30.13
C VAL A 255 -5.42 -1.29 30.34
N ILE A 256 -5.05 -1.07 31.59
CA ILE A 256 -3.96 -0.16 31.98
C ILE A 256 -2.94 -0.98 32.77
N GLU A 257 -1.69 -0.96 32.31
CA GLU A 257 -0.55 -1.64 32.94
C GLU A 257 0.48 -0.59 33.37
N TRP A 258 1.18 -0.83 34.48
CA TRP A 258 2.27 0.03 34.92
C TRP A 258 3.37 -0.75 35.60
N GLN A 259 4.61 -0.35 35.32
CA GLN A 259 5.79 -0.88 35.97
C GLN A 259 6.24 0.12 37.06
N PRO A 260 6.26 -0.27 38.35
CA PRO A 260 6.99 0.48 39.36
C PRO A 260 8.48 0.49 39.01
N PRO A 261 9.20 1.62 39.22
CA PRO A 261 10.66 1.62 39.11
C PRO A 261 11.27 0.69 40.16
N GLU A 262 12.25 -0.11 39.75
CA GLU A 262 12.82 -1.22 40.53
C GLU A 262 13.45 -0.80 41.87
N ASN A 263 13.74 0.50 42.04
CA ASN A 263 14.44 1.08 43.19
C ASN A 263 13.53 1.83 44.21
N PHE A 264 12.21 1.57 44.23
CA PHE A 264 11.28 2.23 45.18
C PHE A 264 10.67 1.27 46.24
N PRO A 265 11.29 1.13 47.44
CA PRO A 265 10.83 0.19 48.48
C PRO A 265 9.65 0.68 49.36
N ASP A 266 9.22 1.95 49.24
CA ASP A 266 8.29 2.61 50.18
C ASP A 266 6.92 3.02 49.59
N LEU A 267 6.52 2.39 48.47
CA LEU A 267 5.20 2.59 47.87
C LEU A 267 4.06 2.07 48.78
N GLY A 268 3.00 2.87 48.92
CA GLY A 268 1.76 2.46 49.61
C GLY A 268 0.61 2.09 48.68
N GLY A 269 0.70 2.42 47.39
CA GLY A 269 -0.27 2.01 46.38
C GLY A 269 -0.45 3.03 45.25
N TYR A 270 -1.56 2.88 44.52
CA TYR A 270 -1.93 3.73 43.40
C TYR A 270 -3.38 4.20 43.52
N ARG A 271 -3.66 5.36 42.93
CA ARG A 271 -5.00 5.89 42.72
C ARG A 271 -5.21 6.11 41.23
N ILE A 272 -6.28 5.53 40.69
CA ILE A 272 -6.69 5.68 39.29
C ILE A 272 -7.84 6.69 39.23
N LEU A 273 -7.62 7.76 38.48
CA LEU A 273 -8.60 8.80 38.20
C LEU A 273 -9.06 8.67 36.73
N ARG A 274 -10.36 8.71 36.46
CA ARG A 274 -10.92 8.85 35.10
C ARG A 274 -11.43 10.28 34.89
N ARG A 275 -11.33 10.78 33.66
CA ARG A 275 -11.91 12.06 33.26
C ARG A 275 -13.39 11.88 32.89
N ASP A 276 -14.28 12.32 33.77
CA ASP A 276 -15.72 12.43 33.51
C ASP A 276 -16.01 13.90 33.15
N GLY A 277 -15.82 14.29 31.88
CA GLY A 277 -16.00 15.66 31.39
C GLY A 277 -14.85 16.60 31.75
N GLU A 278 -15.13 17.68 32.48
CA GLU A 278 -14.08 18.57 33.05
C GLU A 278 -13.51 18.08 34.39
N GLN A 279 -14.11 17.04 35.01
CA GLN A 279 -13.71 16.60 36.35
C GLN A 279 -12.97 15.25 36.31
N MET A 280 -11.99 15.11 37.23
CA MET A 280 -11.28 13.85 37.46
C MET A 280 -11.88 13.12 38.66
N ARG A 281 -12.38 11.91 38.44
CA ARG A 281 -13.04 11.06 39.44
C ARG A 281 -12.17 9.87 39.82
N GLU A 282 -11.99 9.62 41.11
CA GLU A 282 -11.34 8.40 41.62
C GLU A 282 -12.25 7.19 41.31
N ILE A 283 -11.77 6.29 40.45
CA ILE A 283 -12.48 5.06 40.03
C ILE A 283 -11.93 3.81 40.71
N ALA A 284 -10.64 3.78 41.02
CA ALA A 284 -10.00 2.66 41.71
C ALA A 284 -8.85 3.14 42.61
N ARG A 285 -8.62 2.40 43.71
CA ARG A 285 -7.44 2.54 44.58
C ARG A 285 -6.85 1.16 44.80
N LEU A 286 -5.56 1.02 44.51
CA LEU A 286 -4.90 -0.26 44.31
C LEU A 286 -3.70 -0.40 45.24
N GLY A 287 -3.44 -1.62 45.72
CA GLY A 287 -2.29 -1.91 46.59
C GLY A 287 -0.95 -1.85 45.86
N PRO A 288 0.18 -1.74 46.57
CA PRO A 288 1.51 -1.55 45.96
C PRO A 288 2.02 -2.77 45.17
N ALA A 289 1.42 -3.95 45.36
CA ALA A 289 1.70 -5.14 44.55
C ALA A 289 0.95 -5.16 43.20
N THR A 290 -0.04 -4.29 43.00
CA THR A 290 -0.87 -4.27 41.79
C THR A 290 -0.12 -3.64 40.63
N ARG A 291 0.01 -4.36 39.50
CA ARG A 291 0.74 -3.93 38.29
C ARG A 291 -0.15 -3.66 37.07
N ARG A 292 -1.43 -4.03 37.15
CA ARG A 292 -2.42 -3.98 36.05
C ARG A 292 -3.81 -3.71 36.60
N LEU A 293 -4.61 -2.97 35.84
CA LEU A 293 -6.05 -2.82 36.01
C LEU A 293 -6.73 -3.17 34.67
N VAL A 294 -7.85 -3.89 34.76
CA VAL A 294 -8.80 -4.06 33.67
C VAL A 294 -10.07 -3.30 34.07
N ASP A 295 -10.59 -2.43 33.19
CA ASP A 295 -11.83 -1.69 33.44
C ASP A 295 -12.85 -2.03 32.34
N GLU A 296 -13.83 -2.85 32.70
CA GLU A 296 -14.95 -3.29 31.84
C GLU A 296 -15.92 -2.14 31.49
N THR A 297 -15.86 -1.00 32.18
CA THR A 297 -16.80 0.12 31.98
C THR A 297 -16.43 1.02 30.80
N VAL A 298 -15.25 0.80 30.19
CA VAL A 298 -14.64 1.71 29.20
C VAL A 298 -15.12 1.40 27.79
N ARG A 299 -16.43 1.43 27.55
CA ARG A 299 -16.94 1.44 26.18
C ARG A 299 -16.43 2.70 25.47
N THR A 300 -15.54 2.51 24.51
CA THR A 300 -14.93 3.57 23.70
C THR A 300 -15.97 4.16 22.77
N ASP A 301 -16.64 5.22 23.24
CA ASP A 301 -17.62 5.95 22.44
C ASP A 301 -16.91 6.58 21.23
N ALA A 302 -17.37 6.25 20.01
CA ALA A 302 -16.63 6.50 18.77
C ALA A 302 -16.50 7.99 18.39
N THR A 303 -17.05 8.88 19.23
CA THR A 303 -17.09 10.33 19.05
C THR A 303 -15.98 11.09 19.78
N CYS A 304 -15.12 10.43 20.57
CA CYS A 304 -14.04 11.10 21.28
C CYS A 304 -13.00 11.72 20.31
N THR A 305 -12.83 13.04 20.38
CA THR A 305 -11.83 13.77 19.58
C THR A 305 -10.40 13.55 20.10
N PRO A 306 -9.35 13.70 19.25
CA PRO A 306 -8.00 13.17 19.55
C PRO A 306 -7.25 13.81 20.73
N GLU A 307 -7.78 14.87 21.34
CA GLU A 307 -7.08 15.80 22.24
C GLU A 307 -7.41 15.58 23.73
N THR A 308 -8.25 14.60 24.08
CA THR A 308 -8.82 14.47 25.43
C THR A 308 -8.23 13.28 26.21
N TYR A 309 -7.40 13.57 27.23
CA TYR A 309 -6.92 12.56 28.19
C TYR A 309 -8.07 11.83 28.91
N ALA A 310 -8.02 10.50 28.96
CA ALA A 310 -9.07 9.68 29.59
C ALA A 310 -8.76 9.32 31.06
N TYR A 311 -7.49 9.09 31.41
CA TYR A 311 -7.09 8.63 32.75
C TYR A 311 -5.88 9.39 33.31
N ALA A 312 -5.77 9.43 34.63
CA ALA A 312 -4.56 9.82 35.34
C ALA A 312 -4.29 8.89 36.53
N VAL A 313 -3.06 8.41 36.65
CA VAL A 313 -2.58 7.59 37.77
C VAL A 313 -1.82 8.48 38.74
N ALA A 314 -2.23 8.52 40.01
CA ALA A 314 -1.53 9.19 41.10
C ALA A 314 -0.88 8.16 42.03
N VAL A 315 0.38 8.37 42.38
CA VAL A 315 1.16 7.46 43.24
C VAL A 315 0.93 7.81 44.72
N LEU A 316 0.84 6.79 45.59
CA LEU A 316 0.56 6.93 47.02
C LEU A 316 1.73 6.47 47.91
N ASP A 317 2.01 7.24 48.96
CA ASP A 317 2.93 6.83 50.03
C ASP A 317 2.27 5.78 50.98
N ARG A 318 3.07 5.21 51.89
CA ARG A 318 2.59 4.27 52.93
C ARG A 318 1.53 4.83 53.90
N ALA A 319 1.31 6.15 53.94
CA ALA A 319 0.23 6.78 54.69
C ALA A 319 -1.05 7.00 53.83
N GLY A 320 -1.05 6.54 52.57
CA GLY A 320 -2.16 6.67 51.61
C GLY A 320 -2.29 8.05 50.97
N LYS A 321 -1.26 8.90 51.11
CA LYS A 321 -1.22 10.28 50.62
C LYS A 321 -0.64 10.35 49.21
N ASP A 322 -1.25 11.19 48.38
CA ASP A 322 -0.79 11.52 47.02
C ASP A 322 0.60 12.19 47.08
N CYS A 323 1.61 11.58 46.47
CA CYS A 323 2.98 12.09 46.49
C CYS A 323 3.26 13.16 45.42
N GLY A 324 2.26 13.56 44.65
CA GLY A 324 2.37 14.58 43.58
C GLY A 324 2.81 14.02 42.23
N SER A 325 3.42 12.83 42.17
CA SER A 325 3.73 12.15 40.92
C SER A 325 2.45 11.63 40.26
N ARG A 326 2.15 12.17 39.07
CA ARG A 326 0.97 11.84 38.28
C ARG A 326 1.31 11.58 36.83
N PHE A 327 0.67 10.57 36.24
CA PHE A 327 0.89 10.14 34.85
C PHE A 327 -0.45 10.08 34.14
N ALA A 328 -0.62 10.85 33.07
CA ALA A 328 -1.81 10.85 32.25
C ALA A 328 -1.73 9.74 31.18
N VAL A 329 -2.82 9.02 30.95
CA VAL A 329 -2.93 7.99 29.91
C VAL A 329 -4.03 8.41 28.94
N SER A 330 -3.66 8.59 27.68
CA SER A 330 -4.57 8.81 26.57
C SER A 330 -4.69 7.51 25.76
N ILE A 331 -5.93 7.09 25.50
CA ILE A 331 -6.23 5.92 24.65
C ILE A 331 -6.89 6.48 23.40
N GLN A 332 -6.11 6.60 22.32
CA GLN A 332 -6.65 7.06 21.03
C GLN A 332 -7.26 5.88 20.27
N PRO A 333 -8.50 6.01 19.73
CA PRO A 333 -9.02 5.04 18.78
C PRO A 333 -8.12 4.97 17.55
N GLY A 334 -7.68 3.76 17.18
CA GLY A 334 -6.95 3.54 15.94
C GLY A 334 -7.79 3.95 14.73
N ARG A 335 -7.28 4.86 13.89
CA ARG A 335 -7.79 4.95 12.51
C ARG A 335 -7.52 3.61 11.82
N PRO A 336 -8.44 3.08 11.01
CA PRO A 336 -8.17 1.91 10.18
C PRO A 336 -7.14 2.30 9.11
N ASP A 337 -5.85 2.05 9.38
CA ASP A 337 -4.72 2.41 8.53
C ASP A 337 -4.45 1.40 7.38
N GLY A 338 -5.33 0.42 7.22
CA GLY A 338 -5.25 -0.63 6.21
C GLY A 338 -4.18 -1.70 6.48
N ARG A 339 -3.41 -1.61 7.58
CA ARG A 339 -2.38 -2.61 7.89
C ARG A 339 -3.02 -3.86 8.49
N ARG A 340 -2.80 -5.02 7.87
CA ARG A 340 -3.23 -6.32 8.43
C ARG A 340 -2.57 -6.51 9.80
N ARG A 341 -3.39 -6.75 10.84
CA ARG A 341 -2.91 -7.21 12.15
C ARG A 341 -2.19 -8.56 11.97
N PRO A 342 -1.03 -8.80 12.61
CA PRO A 342 -0.41 -10.11 12.54
C PRO A 342 -1.28 -11.17 13.24
N SER A 343 -1.26 -12.40 12.73
CA SER A 343 -1.84 -13.57 13.41
C SER A 343 -1.19 -13.79 14.78
N ALA A 344 -1.85 -14.51 15.70
CA ALA A 344 -1.37 -14.69 17.06
C ALA A 344 0.08 -15.24 17.13
N VAL A 345 0.46 -16.15 16.23
CA VAL A 345 1.83 -16.71 16.17
C VAL A 345 2.87 -15.71 15.64
N GLY A 346 2.46 -14.68 14.88
CA GLY A 346 3.34 -13.60 14.42
C GLY A 346 3.71 -12.58 15.50
N ARG A 347 2.95 -12.53 16.60
CA ARG A 347 3.14 -11.57 17.69
C ARG A 347 3.89 -12.18 18.88
N ARG A 348 3.89 -13.51 18.97
CA ARG A 348 4.63 -14.33 19.94
C ARG A 348 6.16 -14.18 19.81
N ARG A 349 6.87 -14.33 20.93
CA ARG A 349 8.30 -14.01 21.12
C ARG A 349 9.17 -15.25 21.37
N GLU A 350 8.53 -16.34 21.80
CA GLU A 350 9.15 -17.57 22.27
C GLU A 350 9.84 -18.30 21.12
N MET A 351 11.01 -18.87 21.39
CA MET A 351 11.75 -19.66 20.40
C MET A 351 12.32 -20.89 21.09
N VAL A 352 12.03 -22.07 20.54
CA VAL A 352 12.66 -23.33 20.93
C VAL A 352 13.51 -23.85 19.77
N PHE A 353 14.72 -24.29 20.07
CA PHE A 353 15.63 -24.91 19.12
C PHE A 353 15.93 -26.34 19.57
N VAL A 354 15.78 -27.32 18.68
CA VAL A 354 16.18 -28.71 18.95
C VAL A 354 17.33 -29.07 18.02
N ASN A 355 18.49 -29.45 18.58
CA ASN A 355 19.74 -29.65 17.83
C ASN A 355 20.14 -28.44 16.96
N GLY A 356 19.77 -27.22 17.38
CA GLY A 356 19.98 -25.97 16.62
C GLY A 356 18.96 -25.68 15.52
N GLN A 357 17.99 -26.57 15.25
CA GLN A 357 16.87 -26.29 14.36
C GLN A 357 15.78 -25.52 15.10
N LEU A 358 15.38 -24.35 14.57
CA LEU A 358 14.22 -23.60 15.05
C LEU A 358 12.94 -24.43 14.89
N MET A 359 12.22 -24.63 16.00
CA MET A 359 10.92 -25.30 16.04
C MET A 359 9.80 -24.32 15.64
N ARG A 360 8.75 -24.82 14.98
CA ARG A 360 7.60 -23.99 14.59
C ARG A 360 6.66 -23.80 15.78
N GLN A 361 6.42 -22.56 16.19
CA GLN A 361 5.42 -22.28 17.22
C GLN A 361 4.00 -22.51 16.69
N VAL A 362 3.13 -23.01 17.55
CA VAL A 362 1.67 -23.12 17.38
C VAL A 362 0.96 -22.49 18.59
N ILE A 363 -0.37 -22.35 18.52
CA ILE A 363 -1.17 -21.58 19.50
C ILE A 363 -2.08 -22.48 20.37
N SER A 364 -2.54 -23.62 19.86
CA SER A 364 -3.14 -24.67 20.71
C SER A 364 -2.18 -25.85 20.89
N THR A 365 -2.39 -26.60 21.98
CA THR A 365 -1.82 -27.95 22.13
C THR A 365 -2.41 -28.94 21.12
N ASP A 366 -3.61 -28.68 20.57
CA ASP A 366 -4.23 -29.46 19.48
C ASP A 366 -3.43 -29.40 18.17
N ASP A 367 -2.71 -28.30 17.93
CA ASP A 367 -1.91 -28.07 16.72
C ASP A 367 -0.54 -28.79 16.75
N LEU A 368 -0.19 -29.42 17.88
CA LEU A 368 1.12 -30.01 18.11
C LEU A 368 1.40 -31.22 17.20
N LYS A 369 2.53 -31.15 16.50
CA LYS A 369 3.03 -32.18 15.57
C LYS A 369 4.56 -32.20 15.58
N PRO A 370 5.23 -33.30 15.18
CA PRO A 370 6.69 -33.39 15.26
C PRO A 370 7.40 -32.23 14.58
N GLY A 371 8.16 -31.44 15.35
CA GLY A 371 8.78 -30.18 14.89
C GLY A 371 8.11 -28.89 15.40
N THR A 372 7.06 -28.98 16.23
CA THR A 372 6.38 -27.80 16.80
C THR A 372 6.51 -27.68 18.32
N PHE A 373 6.19 -26.49 18.84
CA PHE A 373 6.00 -26.25 20.26
C PHE A 373 4.84 -25.27 20.50
N CYS A 374 4.23 -25.34 21.68
CA CYS A 374 3.20 -24.43 22.18
C CYS A 374 3.64 -23.89 23.54
N VAL A 375 3.15 -22.71 23.92
CA VAL A 375 3.37 -22.12 25.24
C VAL A 375 2.01 -21.71 25.79
N ASP A 376 1.75 -22.07 27.03
CA ASP A 376 0.61 -21.63 27.82
C ASP A 376 1.13 -20.83 29.02
N ASP A 377 0.65 -19.60 29.17
CA ASP A 377 1.20 -18.61 30.11
C ASP A 377 0.43 -18.57 31.45
N GLY A 378 -0.51 -19.49 31.68
CA GLY A 378 -1.26 -19.62 32.96
C GLY A 378 -2.29 -18.51 33.24
N TRP A 379 -2.50 -17.60 32.29
CA TRP A 379 -3.34 -16.41 32.46
C TRP A 379 -4.85 -16.72 32.34
N PRO A 380 -5.73 -16.20 33.23
CA PRO A 380 -5.46 -15.18 34.25
C PRO A 380 -5.30 -15.69 35.69
N ASP A 381 -5.69 -16.92 36.00
CA ASP A 381 -6.04 -17.32 37.37
C ASP A 381 -4.86 -17.83 38.22
N GLU A 382 -3.87 -18.53 37.65
CA GLU A 382 -2.73 -19.11 38.40
C GLU A 382 -1.39 -18.88 37.65
N PRO A 383 -0.72 -17.72 37.85
CA PRO A 383 0.47 -17.31 37.07
C PRO A 383 1.77 -18.07 37.39
N ASP A 384 1.75 -18.98 38.37
CA ASP A 384 2.90 -19.86 38.69
C ASP A 384 2.90 -21.16 37.85
N ASP A 385 1.80 -21.48 37.17
CA ASP A 385 1.55 -22.80 36.54
C ASP A 385 1.81 -22.85 35.01
N GLY A 386 2.52 -21.85 34.47
CA GLY A 386 2.85 -21.75 33.04
C GLY A 386 3.57 -22.99 32.46
N GLN A 387 3.21 -23.41 31.24
CA GLN A 387 3.64 -24.68 30.65
C GLN A 387 4.05 -24.53 29.17
N LEU A 388 5.30 -24.87 28.85
CA LEU A 388 5.79 -25.02 27.48
C LEU A 388 5.68 -26.49 27.04
N TYR A 389 4.99 -26.72 25.93
CA TYR A 389 4.75 -28.03 25.33
C TYR A 389 5.61 -28.20 24.06
N LEU A 390 6.39 -29.27 23.97
CA LEU A 390 7.33 -29.53 22.88
C LEU A 390 7.06 -30.88 22.21
N ALA A 391 6.76 -30.87 20.91
CA ALA A 391 6.66 -32.06 20.07
C ALA A 391 7.98 -32.23 19.28
N LEU A 392 8.87 -33.11 19.77
CA LEU A 392 10.20 -33.31 19.17
C LEU A 392 10.12 -33.67 17.68
N PRO A 393 11.12 -33.28 16.86
CA PRO A 393 11.17 -33.66 15.45
C PRO A 393 11.19 -35.19 15.27
N ALA A 394 10.61 -35.68 14.17
CA ALA A 394 10.43 -37.11 13.95
C ALA A 394 11.76 -37.89 14.04
N GLY A 395 11.80 -38.90 14.92
CA GLY A 395 12.98 -39.73 15.19
C GLY A 395 13.92 -39.21 16.29
N VAL A 396 13.82 -37.93 16.69
CA VAL A 396 14.67 -37.34 17.74
C VAL A 396 14.28 -37.90 19.11
N GLN A 397 15.29 -38.28 19.90
CA GLN A 397 15.11 -38.83 21.25
C GLN A 397 15.52 -37.81 22.32
N ARG A 398 14.65 -37.57 23.31
CA ARG A 398 14.83 -36.61 24.42
C ARG A 398 16.19 -36.69 25.13
N GLY A 399 16.73 -37.90 25.31
CA GLY A 399 18.03 -38.11 25.98
C GLY A 399 19.25 -37.95 25.08
N ALA A 400 19.07 -37.58 23.81
CA ALA A 400 20.14 -37.51 22.80
C ALA A 400 20.03 -36.26 21.89
N CYS A 401 19.30 -35.24 22.32
CA CYS A 401 19.19 -33.95 21.64
C CYS A 401 19.59 -32.79 22.55
N THR A 402 20.14 -31.73 21.97
CA THR A 402 20.16 -30.43 22.67
C THR A 402 18.83 -29.73 22.48
N ILE A 403 18.39 -29.01 23.51
CA ILE A 403 17.22 -28.14 23.48
C ILE A 403 17.65 -26.78 24.03
N GLU A 404 17.64 -25.75 23.20
CA GLU A 404 17.85 -24.36 23.64
C GLU A 404 16.53 -23.60 23.57
N VAL A 405 16.25 -22.79 24.59
CA VAL A 405 15.04 -21.97 24.65
C VAL A 405 15.46 -20.51 24.80
N ALA A 406 14.96 -19.63 23.91
CA ALA A 406 15.16 -18.20 24.03
C ALA A 406 14.44 -17.70 25.29
N VAL A 407 15.17 -17.04 26.20
CA VAL A 407 14.64 -16.57 27.49
C VAL A 407 14.92 -15.08 27.76
N ARG A 408 15.87 -14.47 27.02
CA ARG A 408 16.20 -13.04 27.12
C ARG A 408 15.31 -12.25 26.17
N THR A 409 14.24 -11.68 26.72
CA THR A 409 13.40 -10.63 26.12
C THR A 409 13.55 -9.33 26.92
N VAL A 410 12.92 -8.25 26.46
CA VAL A 410 12.89 -6.93 27.10
C VAL A 410 11.59 -6.20 26.74
N HIS A 411 10.84 -5.74 27.74
CA HIS A 411 9.53 -5.11 27.54
C HIS A 411 9.60 -3.64 27.05
N HIS A 412 10.68 -3.23 26.39
CA HIS A 412 11.06 -1.83 26.21
C HIS A 412 11.49 -1.51 24.77
N PHE A 413 10.88 -0.47 24.20
CA PHE A 413 11.28 0.11 22.92
C PHE A 413 12.79 0.44 22.93
N GLY A 414 13.49 0.13 21.83
CA GLY A 414 14.93 0.36 21.72
C GLY A 414 15.83 -0.60 22.53
N SER A 415 15.30 -1.65 23.16
CA SER A 415 16.11 -2.61 23.93
C SER A 415 16.51 -3.85 23.11
N SER A 416 17.68 -4.41 23.40
CA SER A 416 18.36 -5.44 22.58
C SER A 416 19.19 -6.40 23.45
N LEU A 417 19.69 -7.51 22.86
CA LEU A 417 20.61 -8.42 23.54
C LEU A 417 22.02 -7.80 23.70
N LEU A 418 22.42 -6.97 22.74
CA LEU A 418 23.66 -6.18 22.74
C LEU A 418 23.36 -4.72 22.39
N GLN A 419 23.44 -3.83 23.38
CA GLN A 419 23.33 -2.39 23.16
C GLN A 419 24.72 -1.76 23.05
N VAL A 420 24.91 -0.88 22.07
CA VAL A 420 26.17 -0.17 21.79
C VAL A 420 25.91 1.33 21.76
N GLY A 421 26.48 2.06 22.72
CA GLY A 421 26.43 3.52 22.84
C GLY A 421 27.82 4.17 22.93
N GLY A 422 27.85 5.50 22.99
CA GLY A 422 29.09 6.28 23.08
C GLY A 422 29.80 6.45 21.74
N GLN A 423 31.14 6.59 21.76
CA GLN A 423 31.96 6.87 20.59
C GLN A 423 33.26 6.04 20.53
N ASN A 424 33.92 6.07 19.36
CA ASN A 424 35.25 5.50 19.11
C ASN A 424 35.35 3.99 19.46
N LEU A 425 34.48 3.18 18.86
CA LEU A 425 34.26 1.79 19.28
C LEU A 425 34.22 0.82 18.10
N VAL A 426 34.81 -0.37 18.30
CA VAL A 426 34.82 -1.46 17.32
C VAL A 426 34.13 -2.70 17.90
N VAL A 427 33.20 -3.31 17.16
CA VAL A 427 32.61 -4.62 17.47
C VAL A 427 32.93 -5.58 16.32
N ARG A 428 33.73 -6.63 16.58
CA ARG A 428 34.08 -7.60 15.52
C ARG A 428 34.09 -9.07 15.92
N ASN A 429 33.93 -9.93 14.91
CA ASN A 429 33.98 -11.40 15.01
C ASN A 429 32.90 -12.04 15.91
N LEU A 430 31.84 -11.31 16.27
CA LEU A 430 30.77 -11.81 17.14
C LEU A 430 29.61 -12.43 16.35
N VAL A 431 29.02 -13.49 16.90
CA VAL A 431 27.70 -14.00 16.49
C VAL A 431 26.69 -13.60 17.57
N VAL A 432 25.54 -13.04 17.19
CA VAL A 432 24.46 -12.68 18.12
C VAL A 432 23.18 -13.40 17.69
N GLN A 433 22.62 -14.24 18.58
CA GLN A 433 21.54 -15.16 18.21
C GLN A 433 20.54 -15.47 19.32
N HIS A 434 19.36 -15.98 18.92
CA HIS A 434 18.30 -16.48 19.80
C HIS A 434 17.72 -15.42 20.77
N PHE A 435 17.72 -14.15 20.39
CA PHE A 435 17.07 -13.05 21.15
C PHE A 435 15.54 -13.08 20.97
N ALA A 436 14.80 -13.09 22.09
CA ALA A 436 13.33 -13.12 22.12
C ALA A 436 12.70 -11.71 22.02
N GLY A 437 13.16 -10.88 21.07
CA GLY A 437 12.59 -9.55 20.82
C GLY A 437 11.16 -9.60 20.26
N ASP A 438 10.42 -8.50 20.39
CA ASP A 438 9.13 -8.33 19.70
C ASP A 438 9.28 -8.06 18.20
N SER A 439 8.17 -8.20 17.47
CA SER A 439 8.05 -7.83 16.06
C SER A 439 7.89 -6.32 15.91
N GLY A 440 8.55 -5.71 14.92
CA GLY A 440 8.40 -4.30 14.54
C GLY A 440 9.60 -3.41 14.84
N PHE A 441 10.12 -3.42 16.08
CA PHE A 441 11.16 -2.45 16.52
C PHE A 441 12.29 -3.00 17.40
N ALA A 442 12.21 -4.22 17.95
CA ALA A 442 13.36 -4.82 18.62
C ALA A 442 14.36 -5.40 17.61
N ALA A 443 15.67 -5.28 17.89
CA ALA A 443 16.73 -6.04 17.23
C ALA A 443 17.65 -6.71 18.25
N ALA A 444 18.36 -7.77 17.84
CA ALA A 444 19.31 -8.45 18.70
C ALA A 444 20.52 -7.56 19.06
N VAL A 445 20.90 -6.63 18.17
CA VAL A 445 21.90 -5.59 18.45
C VAL A 445 21.29 -4.22 18.16
N HIS A 446 21.41 -3.27 19.09
CA HIS A 446 21.09 -1.86 18.84
C HIS A 446 22.32 -0.96 18.97
N VAL A 447 22.43 0.00 18.05
CA VAL A 447 23.50 0.99 18.00
C VAL A 447 22.90 2.40 18.07
N GLY A 448 23.42 3.21 19.00
CA GLY A 448 23.13 4.65 19.11
C GLY A 448 24.42 5.37 19.46
N ALA A 449 25.30 5.52 18.46
CA ALA A 449 26.73 5.73 18.70
C ALA A 449 27.45 6.33 17.47
N ARG A 450 28.60 6.99 17.70
CA ARG A 450 29.37 7.75 16.70
C ARG A 450 30.79 7.22 16.51
N ASN A 451 31.33 7.26 15.29
CA ASN A 451 32.65 6.71 14.94
C ASN A 451 32.77 5.22 15.31
N ILE A 452 31.93 4.39 14.67
CA ILE A 452 31.72 2.97 15.03
C ILE A 452 32.03 2.03 13.87
N LEU A 453 32.92 1.06 14.10
CA LEU A 453 33.19 -0.04 13.17
C LEU A 453 32.52 -1.33 13.64
N ILE A 454 31.61 -1.88 12.84
CA ILE A 454 31.03 -3.21 13.03
C ILE A 454 31.52 -4.12 11.90
N GLU A 455 32.25 -5.19 12.26
CA GLU A 455 33.08 -5.93 11.31
C GLU A 455 33.00 -7.46 11.48
N ASP A 456 32.83 -8.19 10.37
CA ASP A 456 32.86 -9.66 10.34
C ASP A 456 31.88 -10.37 11.33
N CYS A 457 30.80 -9.68 11.72
CA CYS A 457 29.77 -10.14 12.67
C CYS A 457 28.59 -10.86 11.99
N THR A 458 27.81 -11.61 12.77
CA THR A 458 26.61 -12.32 12.29
C THR A 458 25.44 -12.20 13.25
N PHE A 459 24.30 -11.67 12.80
CA PHE A 459 23.08 -11.49 13.59
C PHE A 459 22.01 -12.46 13.07
N ARG A 460 21.75 -13.56 13.78
CA ARG A 460 20.98 -14.68 13.22
C ARG A 460 19.99 -15.33 14.16
N ALA A 461 18.91 -15.90 13.60
CA ALA A 461 17.95 -16.71 14.35
C ALA A 461 17.41 -15.99 15.60
N ASN A 462 17.07 -14.71 15.46
CA ASN A 462 16.43 -13.89 16.49
C ASN A 462 14.94 -13.69 16.16
N ASN A 463 14.10 -13.39 17.16
CA ASN A 463 12.66 -13.21 16.95
C ASN A 463 12.31 -11.83 16.36
N GLY A 464 12.98 -10.79 16.85
CA GLY A 464 12.96 -9.46 16.24
C GLY A 464 13.94 -9.35 15.05
N SER A 465 14.48 -8.16 14.84
CA SER A 465 15.45 -7.87 13.78
C SER A 465 16.88 -8.33 14.15
N GLY A 466 17.79 -8.37 13.16
CA GLY A 466 19.21 -8.67 13.40
C GLY A 466 19.97 -7.51 14.05
N LEU A 467 20.14 -6.42 13.32
CA LEU A 467 20.84 -5.19 13.76
C LEU A 467 19.96 -3.95 13.50
N GLY A 468 19.74 -3.13 14.53
CA GLY A 468 19.08 -1.83 14.41
C GLY A 468 20.05 -0.69 14.73
N ILE A 469 20.13 0.30 13.84
CA ILE A 469 20.94 1.52 14.01
C ILE A 469 19.97 2.67 14.26
N LEU A 470 19.77 3.01 15.53
CA LEU A 470 18.86 4.07 15.94
C LEU A 470 19.47 5.46 15.71
N MET A 471 20.78 5.58 15.93
CA MET A 471 21.58 6.78 15.65
C MET A 471 22.98 6.33 15.22
N GLY A 472 23.37 6.61 13.96
CA GLY A 472 24.68 6.22 13.42
C GLY A 472 25.39 7.36 12.67
N GLU A 473 26.37 8.00 13.31
CA GLU A 473 27.20 9.04 12.69
C GLU A 473 28.63 8.52 12.47
N GLN A 474 29.22 8.75 11.29
CA GLN A 474 30.57 8.32 10.92
C GLN A 474 30.77 6.81 11.15
N MET A 475 29.89 5.99 10.57
CA MET A 475 29.81 4.55 10.86
C MET A 475 30.32 3.70 9.70
N THR A 476 30.95 2.55 10.02
CA THR A 476 31.26 1.50 9.04
C THR A 476 30.64 0.18 9.49
N VAL A 477 29.79 -0.42 8.65
CA VAL A 477 29.35 -1.81 8.81
C VAL A 477 29.93 -2.62 7.66
N ARG A 478 30.78 -3.61 7.92
CA ARG A 478 31.42 -4.38 6.83
C ARG A 478 31.59 -5.87 7.05
N ARG A 479 31.37 -6.65 5.99
CA ARG A 479 31.49 -8.12 5.96
C ARG A 479 30.58 -8.83 6.98
N CYS A 480 29.47 -8.20 7.32
CA CYS A 480 28.49 -8.67 8.30
C CYS A 480 27.28 -9.34 7.63
N ALA A 481 26.67 -10.29 8.33
CA ALA A 481 25.48 -11.00 7.84
C ALA A 481 24.30 -10.90 8.83
N ALA A 482 23.09 -10.71 8.32
CA ALA A 482 21.85 -10.81 9.07
C ALA A 482 20.96 -11.92 8.47
N GLU A 483 20.84 -13.05 9.18
CA GLU A 483 20.34 -14.31 8.62
C GLU A 483 19.20 -14.91 9.44
N ALA A 484 18.06 -15.18 8.80
CA ALA A 484 16.90 -15.82 9.43
C ALA A 484 16.47 -15.14 10.74
N ASN A 485 16.37 -13.81 10.74
CA ASN A 485 15.73 -13.05 11.82
C ASN A 485 14.20 -12.98 11.58
N GLY A 486 13.42 -12.88 12.64
CA GLY A 486 11.97 -13.00 12.59
C GLY A 486 11.28 -11.75 12.08
N ASP A 487 11.92 -10.59 12.23
CA ASP A 487 11.60 -9.34 11.56
C ASP A 487 12.74 -8.99 10.56
N SER A 488 13.13 -7.72 10.43
CA SER A 488 14.08 -7.22 9.45
C SER A 488 15.51 -7.74 9.64
N GLY A 489 16.30 -7.80 8.55
CA GLY A 489 17.72 -8.19 8.65
C GLY A 489 18.55 -7.11 9.35
N LEU A 490 18.62 -5.94 8.72
CA LEU A 490 19.19 -4.72 9.27
C LEU A 490 18.19 -3.57 9.10
N PHE A 491 18.06 -2.70 10.10
CA PHE A 491 17.40 -1.41 9.93
C PHE A 491 18.26 -0.24 10.44
N MET A 492 18.03 0.94 9.87
CA MET A 492 18.54 2.24 10.32
C MET A 492 17.37 3.24 10.35
N ASP A 493 17.31 4.03 11.43
CA ASP A 493 16.26 5.06 11.64
C ASP A 493 16.84 6.51 11.64
N GLU A 494 18.13 6.70 11.94
CA GLU A 494 18.88 7.97 11.77
C GLU A 494 20.37 7.71 11.40
N GLY A 495 20.97 8.55 10.54
CA GLY A 495 22.42 8.50 10.30
C GLY A 495 23.00 9.44 9.22
N ASP A 496 24.31 9.72 9.35
CA ASP A 496 25.16 10.44 8.37
C ASP A 496 26.59 9.87 8.35
N GLN A 497 27.29 10.03 7.23
CA GLN A 497 28.64 9.52 6.97
C GLN A 497 28.75 8.01 7.17
N VAL A 498 27.79 7.23 6.65
CA VAL A 498 27.75 5.77 6.86
C VAL A 498 28.19 4.99 5.61
N LEU A 499 29.19 4.14 5.81
CA LEU A 499 29.64 3.15 4.84
C LEU A 499 29.13 1.75 5.23
N MET A 500 28.35 1.11 4.35
CA MET A 500 27.98 -0.29 4.46
C MET A 500 28.62 -1.08 3.30
N GLU A 501 29.40 -2.13 3.57
CA GLU A 501 30.01 -2.92 2.49
C GLU A 501 30.11 -4.43 2.76
N ASP A 502 29.99 -5.24 1.70
CA ASP A 502 30.02 -6.72 1.76
C ASP A 502 28.97 -7.29 2.74
N ILE A 503 27.76 -6.75 2.72
CA ILE A 503 26.67 -7.11 3.65
C ILE A 503 25.76 -8.18 3.03
N GLU A 504 25.37 -9.19 3.80
CA GLU A 504 24.42 -10.22 3.38
C GLU A 504 23.20 -10.23 4.31
N VAL A 505 21.99 -9.99 3.76
CA VAL A 505 20.72 -10.00 4.50
C VAL A 505 19.80 -11.07 3.89
N ARG A 506 19.68 -12.22 4.57
CA ARG A 506 19.06 -13.43 4.01
C ARG A 506 17.96 -14.04 4.87
N GLY A 507 16.89 -14.49 4.22
CA GLY A 507 15.85 -15.32 4.84
C GLY A 507 15.14 -14.69 6.04
N ASN A 508 15.20 -13.36 6.18
CA ASN A 508 14.61 -12.64 7.30
C ASN A 508 13.08 -12.51 7.14
N ASN A 509 12.43 -11.93 8.15
CA ASN A 509 10.98 -11.85 8.33
C ASN A 509 10.25 -13.18 8.57
N TRP A 510 10.87 -14.23 9.13
CA TRP A 510 10.15 -15.51 9.33
C TRP A 510 9.03 -15.43 10.37
N ARG A 511 9.14 -14.58 11.41
CA ARG A 511 8.08 -14.40 12.42
C ARG A 511 6.93 -13.58 11.84
N GLY A 512 7.24 -12.50 11.12
CA GLY A 512 6.24 -11.72 10.38
C GLY A 512 5.54 -12.54 9.28
N ASP A 513 6.26 -13.45 8.60
CA ASP A 513 5.69 -14.41 7.65
C ASP A 513 4.72 -15.39 8.30
N TRP A 514 5.09 -16.00 9.44
CA TRP A 514 4.15 -16.82 10.23
C TRP A 514 2.95 -15.99 10.74
N GLY A 515 3.16 -14.68 10.89
CA GLY A 515 2.14 -13.68 11.18
C GLY A 515 1.21 -13.28 10.04
N GLY A 516 1.48 -13.67 8.79
CA GLY A 516 0.77 -13.19 7.60
C GLY A 516 1.10 -11.74 7.21
N VAL A 517 2.27 -11.21 7.62
CA VAL A 517 2.66 -9.80 7.42
C VAL A 517 4.05 -9.69 6.76
N ARG A 518 4.04 -9.81 5.42
CA ARG A 518 5.23 -9.67 4.56
C ARG A 518 5.57 -8.21 4.19
N SER A 519 4.77 -7.23 4.61
CA SER A 519 4.83 -5.82 4.18
C SER A 519 4.86 -4.83 5.35
N GLY A 520 5.03 -3.53 5.03
CA GLY A 520 5.26 -2.46 6.01
C GLY A 520 6.75 -2.20 6.17
N GLN A 521 7.18 -1.75 7.36
CA GLN A 521 8.59 -1.41 7.63
C GLN A 521 9.48 -2.64 7.86
N ARG A 522 9.35 -3.66 7.01
CA ARG A 522 10.09 -4.91 7.05
C ARG A 522 10.84 -5.18 5.76
N ALA A 523 12.15 -5.31 5.86
CA ALA A 523 13.02 -5.59 4.72
C ALA A 523 14.25 -6.42 5.12
N GLY A 524 14.97 -6.94 4.13
CA GLY A 524 16.34 -7.42 4.35
C GLY A 524 17.24 -6.29 4.88
N LEU A 525 17.22 -5.13 4.21
CA LEU A 525 17.76 -3.86 4.70
C LEU A 525 16.68 -2.78 4.66
N ARG A 526 16.42 -2.12 5.80
CA ARG A 526 15.61 -0.90 5.89
C ARG A 526 16.50 0.31 6.16
N LEU A 527 16.42 1.34 5.32
CA LEU A 527 16.90 2.69 5.59
C LEU A 527 15.65 3.58 5.71
N GLU A 528 15.32 4.03 6.91
CA GLU A 528 14.15 4.85 7.19
C GLU A 528 14.52 6.10 7.99
N GLY A 529 13.78 7.21 7.85
CA GLY A 529 13.89 8.34 8.78
C GLY A 529 15.03 9.33 8.47
N ASP A 530 15.70 9.83 9.51
CA ASP A 530 16.65 10.96 9.38
C ASP A 530 18.02 10.50 8.88
N ILE A 531 18.05 10.13 7.60
CA ILE A 531 19.23 9.57 6.94
C ILE A 531 19.69 10.49 5.81
N ALA A 532 20.99 10.75 5.79
CA ALA A 532 21.74 11.30 4.65
C ALA A 532 23.12 10.63 4.54
N GLY A 533 23.83 10.83 3.42
CA GLY A 533 25.26 10.49 3.33
C GLY A 533 25.58 9.01 3.52
N VAL A 534 24.76 8.11 2.96
CA VAL A 534 24.92 6.64 3.10
C VAL A 534 25.38 6.01 1.79
N VAL A 535 26.48 5.27 1.86
CA VAL A 535 27.06 4.51 0.76
C VAL A 535 26.98 3.02 1.08
N VAL A 536 26.23 2.27 0.27
CA VAL A 536 26.04 0.83 0.38
C VAL A 536 26.66 0.15 -0.83
N ARG A 537 27.66 -0.72 -0.61
CA ARG A 537 28.44 -1.39 -1.66
C ARG A 537 28.38 -2.91 -1.50
N ARG A 538 28.13 -3.66 -2.59
CA ARG A 538 28.21 -5.14 -2.62
C ARG A 538 27.22 -5.83 -1.64
N LEU A 539 26.00 -5.29 -1.54
CA LEU A 539 24.93 -5.78 -0.66
C LEU A 539 24.15 -6.93 -1.32
N ARG A 540 23.88 -8.00 -0.59
CA ARG A 540 23.03 -9.12 -1.01
C ARG A 540 21.78 -9.24 -0.16
N ALA A 541 20.63 -8.91 -0.72
CA ALA A 541 19.32 -9.08 -0.10
C ALA A 541 18.58 -10.26 -0.74
N GLU A 542 18.70 -11.45 -0.16
CA GLU A 542 18.37 -12.71 -0.84
C GLU A 542 17.36 -13.56 -0.05
N GLY A 543 16.23 -13.89 -0.68
CA GLY A 543 15.25 -14.84 -0.13
C GLY A 543 14.52 -14.39 1.14
N ASN A 544 14.44 -13.10 1.45
CA ASN A 544 13.72 -12.60 2.63
C ASN A 544 12.21 -12.73 2.43
N ALA A 545 11.45 -13.04 3.49
CA ALA A 545 10.00 -13.18 3.47
C ALA A 545 9.26 -11.81 3.53
N CYS A 546 9.86 -10.80 2.91
CA CYS A 546 9.42 -9.41 2.85
C CYS A 546 10.04 -8.74 1.61
N THR A 547 10.22 -7.42 1.64
CA THR A 547 10.95 -6.64 0.63
C THR A 547 12.47 -6.88 0.76
N GLY A 548 13.22 -6.88 -0.35
CA GLY A 548 14.68 -7.03 -0.31
C GLY A 548 15.38 -5.86 0.38
N VAL A 549 15.23 -4.65 -0.18
CA VAL A 549 15.72 -3.39 0.39
C VAL A 549 14.61 -2.34 0.37
N LEU A 550 14.45 -1.60 1.47
CA LEU A 550 13.51 -0.49 1.61
C LEU A 550 14.29 0.78 1.95
N VAL A 551 14.16 1.81 1.14
CA VAL A 551 14.63 3.18 1.42
C VAL A 551 13.40 4.07 1.53
N THR A 552 13.15 4.68 2.69
CA THR A 552 11.91 5.46 2.90
C THR A 552 12.10 6.69 3.79
N ARG A 553 11.44 7.79 3.42
CA ARG A 553 11.47 9.08 4.17
C ARG A 553 12.87 9.69 4.36
N VAL A 554 13.88 9.28 3.58
CA VAL A 554 15.27 9.74 3.73
C VAL A 554 15.51 11.07 3.01
N LYS A 555 16.50 11.86 3.50
CA LYS A 555 16.68 13.26 3.10
C LYS A 555 17.37 13.42 1.74
N ALA A 556 18.54 12.83 1.56
CA ALA A 556 19.40 13.01 0.37
C ALA A 556 20.59 12.02 0.41
N ASN A 557 21.42 12.04 -0.65
CA ASN A 557 22.76 11.45 -0.65
C ASN A 557 22.80 9.95 -0.28
N ILE A 558 22.05 9.13 -1.01
CA ILE A 558 22.08 7.66 -0.89
C ILE A 558 22.70 7.04 -2.14
N PHE A 559 23.70 6.17 -1.99
CA PHE A 559 24.33 5.46 -3.11
C PHE A 559 24.34 3.95 -2.86
N LEU A 560 23.65 3.20 -3.72
CA LEU A 560 23.61 1.74 -3.73
C LEU A 560 24.39 1.23 -4.96
N ASP A 561 25.49 0.52 -4.76
CA ASP A 561 26.36 0.00 -5.82
C ASP A 561 26.61 -1.50 -5.66
N ASP A 562 26.45 -2.27 -6.74
CA ASP A 562 26.52 -3.76 -6.71
C ASP A 562 25.52 -4.37 -5.69
N LEU A 563 24.28 -3.89 -5.73
CA LEU A 563 23.15 -4.45 -4.97
C LEU A 563 22.57 -5.68 -5.68
N ARG A 564 22.53 -6.83 -5.01
CA ARG A 564 21.82 -8.03 -5.47
C ARG A 564 20.59 -8.29 -4.61
N ALA A 565 19.42 -7.85 -5.06
CA ALA A 565 18.13 -8.08 -4.41
C ALA A 565 17.34 -9.18 -5.16
N VAL A 566 17.39 -10.41 -4.66
CA VAL A 566 16.96 -11.59 -5.43
C VAL A 566 16.07 -12.54 -4.63
N GLY A 567 14.96 -12.97 -5.24
CA GLY A 567 14.08 -14.01 -4.70
C GLY A 567 13.34 -13.64 -3.42
N ASN A 568 13.24 -12.35 -3.08
CA ASN A 568 12.50 -11.87 -1.92
C ASN A 568 10.99 -12.01 -2.16
N ALA A 569 10.22 -12.26 -1.11
CA ALA A 569 8.79 -12.58 -1.22
C ALA A 569 7.92 -11.41 -1.71
N ARG A 570 8.42 -10.16 -1.63
CA ARG A 570 7.78 -8.98 -2.21
C ARG A 570 8.65 -8.27 -3.25
N GLU A 571 8.87 -6.97 -3.10
CA GLU A 571 9.62 -6.14 -4.03
C GLU A 571 11.14 -6.31 -3.83
N GLY A 572 11.95 -6.12 -4.88
CA GLY A 572 13.41 -6.20 -4.80
C GLY A 572 14.02 -5.01 -4.07
N LEU A 573 13.73 -3.80 -4.56
CA LEU A 573 14.08 -2.52 -3.95
C LEU A 573 12.86 -1.59 -3.96
N VAL A 574 12.58 -0.92 -2.84
CA VAL A 574 11.56 0.13 -2.72
C VAL A 574 12.24 1.46 -2.37
N VAL A 575 11.84 2.55 -3.04
CA VAL A 575 12.20 3.92 -2.69
C VAL A 575 10.90 4.71 -2.50
N SER A 576 10.58 5.10 -1.26
CA SER A 576 9.33 5.78 -0.88
C SER A 576 9.59 7.13 -0.22
N GLU A 577 8.81 8.17 -0.52
CA GLU A 577 8.79 9.46 0.22
C GLU A 577 10.18 10.14 0.35
N SER A 578 11.10 9.86 -0.56
CA SER A 578 12.53 10.19 -0.41
C SER A 578 13.03 11.15 -1.49
N ALA A 579 13.84 12.13 -1.09
CA ALA A 579 14.44 13.10 -2.01
C ALA A 579 15.90 12.75 -2.38
N GLY A 580 16.30 13.16 -3.58
CA GLY A 580 17.61 12.88 -4.15
C GLY A 580 18.71 13.88 -3.75
N PRO A 581 19.96 13.62 -4.14
CA PRO A 581 20.37 12.55 -5.06
C PRO A 581 20.33 11.16 -4.42
N LEU A 582 19.69 10.22 -5.13
CA LEU A 582 19.68 8.80 -4.79
C LEU A 582 20.13 8.01 -6.01
N ILE A 583 21.22 7.25 -5.88
CA ILE A 583 21.89 6.61 -7.02
C ILE A 583 21.89 5.09 -6.81
N ILE A 584 21.35 4.36 -7.79
CA ILE A 584 21.33 2.90 -7.85
C ILE A 584 22.16 2.47 -9.05
N ARG A 585 23.26 1.76 -8.82
CA ARG A 585 24.22 1.38 -9.87
C ARG A 585 24.59 -0.10 -9.81
N ASN A 586 24.78 -0.71 -10.97
CA ASN A 586 25.19 -2.12 -11.12
C ASN A 586 24.25 -3.12 -10.39
N ALA A 587 23.01 -2.75 -10.09
CA ALA A 587 22.11 -3.56 -9.30
C ALA A 587 21.55 -4.76 -10.08
N VAL A 588 21.24 -5.84 -9.39
CA VAL A 588 20.54 -7.04 -9.89
C VAL A 588 19.28 -7.22 -9.06
N LEU A 589 18.15 -6.80 -9.61
CA LEU A 589 16.82 -6.90 -8.98
C LEU A 589 16.03 -7.98 -9.72
N ALA A 590 16.08 -9.23 -9.25
CA ALA A 590 15.62 -10.38 -10.02
C ALA A 590 14.80 -11.40 -9.22
N ARG A 591 13.81 -12.03 -9.88
CA ARG A 591 12.98 -13.11 -9.31
C ARG A 591 12.24 -12.77 -8.00
N ASN A 592 12.09 -11.49 -7.66
CA ASN A 592 11.32 -11.08 -6.50
C ASN A 592 9.82 -11.28 -6.76
N GLY A 593 9.04 -11.54 -5.71
CA GLY A 593 7.62 -11.90 -5.79
C GLY A 593 6.74 -10.81 -6.40
N ARG A 594 7.13 -9.54 -6.26
CA ARG A 594 6.40 -8.36 -6.78
C ARG A 594 7.23 -7.58 -7.79
N SER A 595 7.49 -6.29 -7.60
CA SER A 595 8.30 -5.53 -8.56
C SER A 595 9.80 -5.75 -8.37
N GLY A 596 10.61 -5.49 -9.40
CA GLY A 596 12.06 -5.39 -9.24
C GLY A 596 12.43 -4.12 -8.45
N LEU A 597 11.93 -2.98 -8.93
CA LEU A 597 12.03 -1.66 -8.30
C LEU A 597 10.62 -1.06 -8.12
N LEU A 598 10.31 -0.52 -6.95
CA LEU A 598 9.13 0.32 -6.69
C LEU A 598 9.58 1.73 -6.32
N LEU A 599 8.98 2.75 -6.93
CA LEU A 599 9.22 4.17 -6.66
C LEU A 599 7.91 4.84 -6.23
N GLU A 600 7.84 5.40 -5.02
CA GLU A 600 6.67 6.11 -4.50
C GLU A 600 7.08 7.50 -3.97
N ASP A 601 6.35 8.57 -4.33
CA ASP A 601 6.54 9.93 -3.80
C ASP A 601 8.01 10.41 -3.71
N THR A 602 8.85 10.04 -4.69
CA THR A 602 10.32 10.16 -4.65
C THR A 602 10.90 10.90 -5.85
N SER A 603 11.92 11.75 -5.63
CA SER A 603 12.47 12.58 -6.72
C SER A 603 14.00 12.66 -6.76
N GLY A 604 14.55 12.89 -7.96
CA GLY A 604 16.00 13.10 -8.15
C GLY A 604 16.85 11.82 -8.10
N GLY A 605 16.27 10.69 -8.49
CA GLY A 605 16.96 9.39 -8.47
C GLY A 605 17.66 9.01 -9.79
N VAL A 606 18.65 8.12 -9.71
CA VAL A 606 19.38 7.55 -10.85
C VAL A 606 19.35 6.02 -10.77
N LEU A 607 19.05 5.36 -11.89
CA LEU A 607 19.16 3.91 -12.08
C LEU A 607 20.10 3.66 -13.28
N GLU A 608 21.29 3.11 -13.01
CA GLU A 608 22.35 2.97 -14.02
C GLU A 608 22.98 1.58 -14.06
N GLY A 609 23.24 1.08 -15.28
CA GLY A 609 24.01 -0.16 -15.50
C GLY A 609 23.42 -1.41 -14.88
N SER A 610 22.15 -1.37 -14.46
CA SER A 610 21.50 -2.35 -13.60
C SER A 610 20.66 -3.34 -14.41
N THR A 611 20.48 -4.54 -13.90
CA THR A 611 19.62 -5.58 -14.47
C THR A 611 18.39 -5.80 -13.59
N LEU A 612 17.20 -5.70 -14.20
CA LEU A 612 15.94 -6.07 -13.58
C LEU A 612 15.35 -7.25 -14.36
N PHE A 613 15.20 -8.41 -13.72
CA PHE A 613 14.91 -9.66 -14.43
C PHE A 613 13.81 -10.52 -13.80
N GLY A 614 12.73 -10.73 -14.56
CA GLY A 614 11.75 -11.79 -14.30
C GLY A 614 11.10 -11.73 -12.91
N ASN A 615 10.88 -10.52 -12.39
CA ASN A 615 10.11 -10.24 -11.18
C ASN A 615 8.59 -10.39 -11.44
N GLY A 616 7.79 -10.51 -10.38
CA GLY A 616 6.38 -10.93 -10.41
C GLY A 616 5.36 -9.97 -11.03
N THR A 617 5.24 -8.72 -10.53
CA THR A 617 4.14 -7.79 -10.91
C THR A 617 4.51 -6.81 -12.01
N SER A 618 5.80 -6.47 -12.08
CA SER A 618 6.45 -5.57 -13.03
C SER A 618 7.97 -5.70 -12.87
N GLN A 619 8.77 -5.10 -13.76
CA GLN A 619 10.20 -4.92 -13.49
C GLN A 619 10.47 -3.59 -12.77
N ILE A 620 9.87 -2.49 -13.23
CA ILE A 620 9.81 -1.20 -12.52
C ILE A 620 8.34 -0.82 -12.30
N GLU A 621 8.01 -0.39 -11.08
CA GLU A 621 6.68 0.05 -10.66
C GLU A 621 6.72 1.50 -10.14
N VAL A 622 5.82 2.32 -10.66
CA VAL A 622 5.48 3.66 -10.17
C VAL A 622 3.96 3.63 -9.93
N PRO A 623 3.45 3.83 -8.71
CA PRO A 623 2.03 3.96 -8.44
C PRO A 623 1.54 5.39 -8.71
N PRO A 624 0.21 5.63 -8.72
CA PRO A 624 -0.32 6.99 -8.72
C PRO A 624 0.09 7.77 -7.44
N PRO A 625 0.22 9.11 -7.53
CA PRO A 625 0.38 10.00 -6.38
C PRO A 625 -0.54 9.67 -5.22
N ARG A 626 0.00 9.62 -4.00
CA ARG A 626 -0.82 9.46 -2.79
C ARG A 626 -1.57 10.77 -2.52
N PRO A 627 -2.92 10.77 -2.39
CA PRO A 627 -3.64 11.98 -2.03
C PRO A 627 -3.27 12.44 -0.60
N PRO A 628 -3.17 13.75 -0.33
CA PRO A 628 -2.81 14.25 0.99
C PRO A 628 -3.84 13.80 2.04
N GLY A 629 -3.41 12.94 2.97
CA GLY A 629 -4.28 12.31 3.95
C GLY A 629 -4.92 13.33 4.93
N PRO A 630 -6.22 13.23 5.23
CA PRO A 630 -6.90 14.23 6.05
C PRO A 630 -6.42 14.20 7.51
N GLY A 631 -5.59 15.19 7.88
CA GLY A 631 -5.18 15.44 9.27
C GLY A 631 -4.06 14.56 9.81
N GLY A 632 -3.13 14.09 8.97
CA GLY A 632 -1.81 13.66 9.46
C GLY A 632 -0.93 14.89 9.79
N PRO A 633 0.08 14.77 10.67
CA PRO A 633 1.07 15.82 10.85
C PRO A 633 1.82 16.04 9.53
N VAL A 634 1.91 17.29 9.08
CA VAL A 634 2.66 17.64 7.86
C VAL A 634 4.14 17.30 8.10
N PRO A 635 4.79 16.48 7.25
CA PRO A 635 6.21 16.18 7.41
C PRO A 635 7.05 17.46 7.30
N ALA A 636 8.15 17.52 8.06
CA ALA A 636 9.00 18.71 8.16
C ALA A 636 9.73 19.09 6.84
N GLN A 637 9.63 18.24 5.82
CA GLN A 637 9.98 18.52 4.43
C GLN A 637 8.75 18.25 3.55
N PRO A 638 8.51 19.04 2.49
CA PRO A 638 7.46 18.72 1.55
C PRO A 638 7.79 17.39 0.85
N LEU A 639 6.89 16.40 0.99
CA LEU A 639 6.93 15.18 0.19
C LEU A 639 7.01 15.57 -1.30
N ALA A 640 7.72 14.79 -2.11
CA ALA A 640 7.75 15.07 -3.55
C ALA A 640 6.35 14.98 -4.19
N GLY A 641 5.42 14.24 -3.55
CA GLY A 641 4.01 14.07 -3.91
C GLY A 641 3.76 13.29 -5.21
N HIS A 642 4.82 13.12 -5.98
CA HIS A 642 4.89 12.57 -7.33
C HIS A 642 6.28 11.98 -7.50
N VAL A 643 6.43 10.94 -8.34
CA VAL A 643 7.75 10.47 -8.75
C VAL A 643 8.29 11.37 -9.87
N ARG A 644 9.44 12.02 -9.70
CA ARG A 644 9.94 13.02 -10.67
C ARG A 644 11.46 13.20 -10.71
N GLY A 645 11.99 13.64 -11.86
CA GLY A 645 13.42 13.95 -12.04
C GLY A 645 14.32 12.70 -11.99
N TRP A 646 13.80 11.55 -12.41
CA TRP A 646 14.55 10.29 -12.42
C TRP A 646 15.34 10.11 -13.71
N THR A 647 16.54 9.53 -13.61
CA THR A 647 17.40 9.17 -14.76
C THR A 647 17.58 7.65 -14.85
N TRP A 648 17.11 7.02 -15.91
CA TRP A 648 17.27 5.57 -16.15
C TRP A 648 18.14 5.32 -17.39
N ARG A 649 19.39 4.85 -17.22
CA ARG A 649 20.32 4.66 -18.33
C ARG A 649 21.12 3.36 -18.29
N ASP A 650 21.49 2.87 -19.46
CA ASP A 650 22.43 1.75 -19.61
C ASP A 650 21.98 0.42 -18.93
N ASN A 651 20.69 0.29 -18.59
CA ASN A 651 20.12 -0.85 -17.87
C ASN A 651 19.66 -1.98 -18.82
N ALA A 652 19.46 -3.18 -18.28
CA ALA A 652 18.72 -4.24 -18.94
C ALA A 652 17.46 -4.59 -18.13
N VAL A 653 16.29 -4.26 -18.67
CA VAL A 653 14.99 -4.46 -18.02
C VAL A 653 14.21 -5.52 -18.78
N VAL A 654 14.02 -6.67 -18.14
CA VAL A 654 13.70 -7.94 -18.79
C VAL A 654 12.59 -8.66 -18.05
N SER A 655 11.48 -8.89 -18.72
CA SER A 655 10.45 -9.83 -18.30
C SER A 655 10.60 -11.11 -19.12
N ASP A 656 10.59 -12.26 -18.45
CA ASP A 656 10.50 -13.58 -19.10
C ASP A 656 9.08 -14.16 -19.02
N ARG A 657 8.11 -13.36 -18.57
CA ARG A 657 6.70 -13.74 -18.38
C ARG A 657 5.80 -12.90 -19.27
N ALA A 658 4.94 -13.55 -20.05
CA ALA A 658 3.91 -12.85 -20.80
C ALA A 658 3.02 -12.03 -19.84
N ARG A 659 2.77 -10.76 -20.17
CA ARG A 659 1.89 -9.83 -19.42
C ARG A 659 2.41 -9.36 -18.05
N CYS A 660 3.67 -9.64 -17.70
CA CYS A 660 4.38 -8.88 -16.67
C CYS A 660 5.12 -7.72 -17.35
N PRO A 661 4.71 -6.44 -17.14
CA PRO A 661 5.28 -5.29 -17.84
C PRO A 661 6.68 -4.92 -17.34
N LEU A 662 7.45 -4.25 -18.19
CA LEU A 662 8.77 -3.72 -17.87
C LEU A 662 8.67 -2.45 -17.02
N VAL A 663 7.71 -1.60 -17.34
CA VAL A 663 7.33 -0.43 -16.53
C VAL A 663 5.83 -0.42 -16.34
N ARG A 664 5.36 -0.31 -15.09
CA ARG A 664 3.99 0.10 -14.72
C ARG A 664 4.08 1.50 -14.12
N ALA A 665 3.31 2.45 -14.65
CA ALA A 665 3.31 3.85 -14.22
C ALA A 665 1.91 4.48 -14.30
N PRO A 666 1.60 5.53 -13.52
CA PRO A 666 0.40 6.35 -13.70
C PRO A 666 0.49 7.21 -14.97
N CYS A 667 -0.62 7.85 -15.32
CA CYS A 667 -0.67 8.89 -16.36
C CYS A 667 -0.26 10.27 -15.79
N ASP A 668 0.84 10.32 -15.03
CA ASP A 668 1.28 11.51 -14.29
C ASP A 668 2.28 12.35 -15.11
N PRO A 669 1.96 13.62 -15.47
CA PRO A 669 2.91 14.52 -16.12
C PRO A 669 4.18 14.75 -15.30
N ALA A 670 4.08 14.82 -13.97
CA ALA A 670 5.23 15.06 -13.11
C ALA A 670 6.29 13.96 -13.25
N PHE A 671 5.87 12.72 -13.47
CA PHE A 671 6.76 11.61 -13.84
C PHE A 671 7.19 11.67 -15.30
N LEU A 672 6.24 11.66 -16.23
CA LEU A 672 6.49 11.43 -17.66
C LEU A 672 7.34 12.54 -18.30
N GLU A 673 7.20 13.79 -17.86
CA GLU A 673 7.89 14.96 -18.44
C GLU A 673 9.29 15.18 -17.83
N SER A 674 9.49 14.75 -16.58
CA SER A 674 10.75 14.92 -15.84
C SER A 674 11.69 13.72 -15.94
N LEU A 675 11.18 12.54 -16.33
CA LEU A 675 11.98 11.35 -16.61
C LEU A 675 13.05 11.66 -17.68
N ARG A 676 14.26 11.15 -17.47
CA ARG A 676 15.35 11.12 -18.46
C ARG A 676 15.74 9.67 -18.67
N SER A 677 15.74 9.21 -19.91
CA SER A 677 15.95 7.79 -20.20
C SER A 677 16.73 7.57 -21.51
N GLY A 678 17.55 6.53 -21.59
CA GLY A 678 18.27 6.16 -22.82
C GLY A 678 19.35 5.08 -22.65
N ARG A 679 19.66 4.37 -23.74
CA ARG A 679 20.57 3.19 -23.80
C ARG A 679 20.16 2.03 -22.90
N ASN A 680 18.88 1.93 -22.57
CA ASN A 680 18.31 0.76 -21.91
C ASN A 680 18.04 -0.34 -22.93
N LEU A 681 18.23 -1.60 -22.54
CA LEU A 681 17.67 -2.75 -23.23
C LEU A 681 16.35 -3.12 -22.57
N TRP A 682 15.30 -3.21 -23.38
CA TRP A 682 13.98 -3.68 -22.99
C TRP A 682 13.73 -5.04 -23.62
N HIS A 683 13.20 -6.00 -22.85
CA HIS A 683 12.76 -7.28 -23.38
C HIS A 683 11.54 -7.82 -22.63
N ALA A 684 10.49 -8.17 -23.37
CA ALA A 684 9.36 -8.96 -22.90
C ALA A 684 8.90 -9.92 -24.02
N PRO A 685 8.21 -11.03 -23.70
CA PRO A 685 7.69 -11.96 -24.71
C PRO A 685 6.59 -11.34 -25.61
N ASP A 686 5.96 -10.25 -25.13
CA ASP A 686 5.01 -9.43 -25.88
C ASP A 686 5.52 -7.98 -25.92
N ALA A 687 5.91 -7.51 -27.10
CA ALA A 687 6.44 -6.16 -27.30
C ALA A 687 5.35 -5.06 -27.36
N THR A 688 4.07 -5.45 -27.43
CA THR A 688 2.92 -4.53 -27.49
C THR A 688 2.33 -4.23 -26.12
N GLU A 689 2.49 -5.16 -25.17
CA GLU A 689 2.07 -5.05 -23.77
C GLU A 689 3.27 -4.79 -22.81
N ALA A 690 4.42 -4.35 -23.34
CA ALA A 690 5.68 -4.23 -22.60
C ALA A 690 5.71 -3.10 -21.57
N PHE A 691 4.98 -2.00 -21.79
CA PHE A 691 4.88 -0.86 -20.88
C PHE A 691 3.41 -0.60 -20.53
N ARG A 692 3.14 -0.10 -19.33
CA ARG A 692 1.78 0.27 -18.90
C ARG A 692 1.77 1.67 -18.31
N ILE A 693 0.97 2.57 -18.88
CA ILE A 693 0.85 3.97 -18.48
C ILE A 693 -0.62 4.29 -18.21
N GLY A 694 -0.99 4.54 -16.95
CA GLY A 694 -2.37 4.84 -16.55
C GLY A 694 -3.39 3.78 -16.95
N GLY A 695 -3.00 2.50 -16.89
CA GLY A 695 -3.82 1.37 -17.32
C GLY A 695 -3.91 1.12 -18.83
N LEU A 696 -3.16 1.87 -19.65
CA LEU A 696 -2.96 1.60 -21.07
C LEU A 696 -1.68 0.82 -21.29
N SER A 697 -1.79 -0.37 -21.90
CA SER A 697 -0.64 -1.11 -22.40
C SER A 697 -0.11 -0.50 -23.71
N VAL A 698 1.20 -0.30 -23.80
CA VAL A 698 1.86 0.34 -24.96
C VAL A 698 3.20 -0.34 -25.31
N SER A 699 3.61 -0.20 -26.58
CA SER A 699 4.91 -0.67 -27.08
C SER A 699 6.04 0.31 -26.77
N LEU A 700 7.30 -0.09 -27.00
CA LEU A 700 8.45 0.83 -26.89
C LEU A 700 8.33 2.04 -27.84
N GLU A 701 7.65 1.89 -28.97
CA GLU A 701 7.45 2.98 -29.93
C GLU A 701 6.50 4.05 -29.39
N ALA A 702 5.34 3.63 -28.87
CA ALA A 702 4.41 4.53 -28.18
C ALA A 702 4.99 5.07 -26.86
N TRP A 703 5.86 4.32 -26.17
CA TRP A 703 6.63 4.85 -25.03
C TRP A 703 7.56 6.00 -25.44
N HIS A 704 8.26 5.91 -26.58
CA HIS A 704 9.05 7.03 -27.11
C HIS A 704 8.18 8.25 -27.43
N GLU A 705 6.97 8.06 -27.97
CA GLU A 705 6.03 9.14 -28.27
C GLU A 705 5.49 9.83 -27.01
N VAL A 706 5.05 9.05 -26.00
CA VAL A 706 4.56 9.58 -24.71
C VAL A 706 5.66 10.33 -23.95
N THR A 707 6.86 9.74 -23.89
CA THR A 707 7.94 10.26 -23.03
C THR A 707 8.83 11.27 -23.72
N GLY A 708 8.87 11.34 -25.06
CA GLY A 708 9.81 12.18 -25.81
C GLY A 708 11.28 11.92 -25.41
N GLN A 709 11.58 10.72 -24.91
CA GLN A 709 12.83 10.31 -24.28
C GLN A 709 13.15 8.88 -24.71
N ASP A 710 14.19 8.26 -24.13
CA ASP A 710 14.59 6.87 -24.34
C ASP A 710 15.01 6.50 -25.78
N LEU A 711 15.08 7.48 -26.68
CA LEU A 711 15.34 7.34 -28.12
C LEU A 711 16.61 6.55 -28.51
N GLY A 712 17.56 6.37 -27.59
CA GLY A 712 18.77 5.56 -27.75
C GLY A 712 18.66 4.13 -27.20
N SER A 713 17.48 3.68 -26.83
CA SER A 713 17.20 2.36 -26.24
C SER A 713 16.64 1.38 -27.28
N VAL A 714 16.73 0.09 -26.97
CA VAL A 714 16.39 -0.99 -27.91
C VAL A 714 15.46 -2.02 -27.29
N PHE A 715 14.54 -2.57 -28.09
CA PHE A 715 13.79 -3.76 -27.72
C PHE A 715 14.50 -4.99 -28.31
N ALA A 716 15.15 -5.80 -27.49
CA ALA A 716 15.98 -6.91 -27.95
C ALA A 716 16.25 -7.94 -26.85
N GLU A 717 16.48 -9.20 -27.23
CA GLU A 717 17.00 -10.25 -26.35
C GLU A 717 18.34 -9.84 -25.68
N PRO A 718 18.45 -9.86 -24.33
CA PRO A 718 19.67 -9.46 -23.63
C PRO A 718 20.85 -10.41 -23.86
N ARG A 719 20.56 -11.70 -24.12
CA ARG A 719 21.56 -12.77 -24.22
C ARG A 719 22.54 -12.77 -23.05
N PHE A 720 22.02 -13.11 -21.87
CA PHE A 720 22.79 -13.34 -20.66
C PHE A 720 23.32 -14.78 -20.60
N ARG A 721 24.44 -15.00 -19.90
CA ARG A 721 25.12 -16.31 -19.84
C ARG A 721 24.31 -17.42 -19.18
N SER A 722 23.62 -17.14 -18.07
CA SER A 722 22.73 -18.12 -17.44
C SER A 722 21.73 -17.45 -16.48
N PRO A 723 20.59 -16.92 -16.98
CA PRO A 723 19.52 -16.39 -16.13
C PRO A 723 19.01 -17.38 -15.08
N ALA A 724 18.97 -18.68 -15.41
CA ALA A 724 18.57 -19.75 -14.50
C ALA A 724 19.53 -19.92 -13.30
N ALA A 725 20.82 -19.68 -13.50
CA ALA A 725 21.83 -19.63 -12.44
C ALA A 725 22.05 -18.20 -11.87
N LEU A 726 21.18 -17.25 -12.23
CA LEU A 726 21.25 -15.83 -11.85
C LEU A 726 22.57 -15.15 -12.28
N ASP A 727 23.17 -15.60 -13.40
CA ASP A 727 24.30 -14.97 -14.09
C ASP A 727 23.80 -14.10 -15.25
N PHE A 728 23.58 -12.82 -14.94
CA PHE A 728 23.13 -11.79 -15.87
C PHE A 728 24.29 -11.08 -16.59
N ARG A 729 25.51 -11.62 -16.57
CA ARG A 729 26.59 -11.10 -17.42
C ARG A 729 26.25 -11.41 -18.89
N PRO A 730 26.49 -10.48 -19.84
CA PRO A 730 26.23 -10.74 -21.24
C PRO A 730 27.11 -11.86 -21.83
N GLU A 731 26.56 -12.57 -22.80
CA GLU A 731 27.27 -13.48 -23.68
C GLU A 731 28.20 -12.72 -24.66
N PRO A 732 29.28 -13.37 -25.17
CA PRO A 732 30.02 -12.87 -26.31
C PRO A 732 29.09 -12.63 -27.51
N GLY A 733 28.99 -11.37 -27.94
CA GLY A 733 28.09 -10.97 -29.04
C GLY A 733 26.67 -10.58 -28.63
N SER A 734 26.35 -10.54 -27.33
CA SER A 734 25.15 -9.85 -26.82
C SER A 734 25.10 -8.40 -27.30
N LEU A 735 23.89 -7.92 -27.65
CA LEU A 735 23.67 -6.53 -28.04
C LEU A 735 23.89 -5.57 -26.86
N PHE A 736 23.56 -5.98 -25.64
CA PHE A 736 23.73 -5.19 -24.40
C PHE A 736 25.20 -4.85 -24.10
N ALA A 737 26.12 -5.74 -24.49
CA ALA A 737 27.56 -5.52 -24.39
C ALA A 737 28.11 -4.48 -25.40
N ARG A 738 27.26 -3.91 -26.27
CA ARG A 738 27.63 -2.94 -27.31
C ARG A 738 26.75 -1.67 -27.30
N ARG A 739 26.08 -1.38 -26.18
CA ARG A 739 25.09 -0.30 -26.04
C ARG A 739 25.60 1.12 -26.29
N GLU A 740 26.90 1.35 -26.10
CA GLU A 740 27.58 2.60 -26.45
C GLU A 740 27.55 2.91 -27.96
N ALA A 741 27.33 1.90 -28.81
CA ALA A 741 27.28 2.01 -30.26
C ALA A 741 25.87 1.90 -30.86
N TRP A 742 24.81 1.99 -30.04
CA TRP A 742 23.43 1.99 -30.54
C TRP A 742 23.06 3.35 -31.17
N PRO A 743 22.31 3.35 -32.29
CA PRO A 743 21.85 4.58 -32.91
C PRO A 743 20.71 5.22 -32.12
N THR A 744 20.88 6.48 -31.72
CA THR A 744 19.77 7.29 -31.21
C THR A 744 18.78 7.55 -32.35
N ARG A 745 17.50 7.18 -32.16
CA ARG A 745 16.41 7.61 -33.05
C ARG A 745 16.34 9.15 -33.07
N PRO A 746 16.07 9.80 -34.21
CA PRO A 746 15.67 11.20 -34.19
C PRO A 746 14.38 11.34 -33.36
N PRO A 747 14.15 12.46 -32.66
CA PRO A 747 12.86 12.70 -32.03
C PRO A 747 11.76 12.66 -33.07
N GLY A 748 10.65 11.99 -32.75
CA GLY A 748 9.41 12.05 -33.52
C GLY A 748 8.79 13.46 -33.50
N LEU A 749 7.57 13.61 -34.00
CA LEU A 749 6.87 14.90 -34.13
C LEU A 749 6.68 15.63 -32.78
N ALA A 750 7.71 16.39 -32.38
CA ALA A 750 7.72 17.28 -31.24
C ALA A 750 6.86 18.54 -31.51
N GLY A 751 5.55 18.32 -31.58
CA GLY A 751 4.55 19.35 -31.90
C GLY A 751 3.18 19.08 -31.28
N PHE A 752 2.85 17.83 -30.93
CA PHE A 752 1.73 17.53 -30.05
C PHE A 752 2.21 17.57 -28.59
N GLY A 753 1.60 18.42 -27.76
CA GLY A 753 1.81 18.35 -26.31
C GLY A 753 1.40 16.97 -25.78
N ARG A 754 2.08 16.44 -24.77
CA ARG A 754 1.89 15.04 -24.33
C ARG A 754 0.46 14.74 -23.88
N LEU A 755 -0.20 15.70 -23.23
CA LEU A 755 -1.63 15.64 -22.91
C LEU A 755 -2.53 15.56 -24.16
N ALA A 756 -2.11 16.15 -25.29
CA ALA A 756 -2.80 16.01 -26.58
C ALA A 756 -2.53 14.65 -27.24
N TRP A 757 -1.32 14.06 -27.12
CA TRP A 757 -1.10 12.65 -27.50
C TRP A 757 -1.96 11.73 -26.63
N ILE A 758 -1.98 11.93 -25.31
CA ILE A 758 -2.78 11.11 -24.39
C ILE A 758 -4.28 11.22 -24.72
N ARG A 759 -4.77 12.42 -25.08
CA ARG A 759 -6.15 12.61 -25.58
C ARG A 759 -6.37 11.97 -26.96
N ALA A 760 -5.43 12.10 -27.90
CA ALA A 760 -5.55 11.55 -29.25
C ALA A 760 -5.45 10.02 -29.28
N PHE A 761 -4.43 9.43 -28.65
CA PHE A 761 -4.28 7.99 -28.48
C PHE A 761 -5.51 7.40 -27.75
N ARG A 762 -5.98 8.02 -26.66
CA ARG A 762 -7.24 7.60 -26.01
C ARG A 762 -8.49 7.79 -26.90
N ALA A 763 -8.45 8.67 -27.90
CA ALA A 763 -9.52 8.89 -28.88
C ALA A 763 -9.44 7.95 -30.11
N GLU A 764 -8.25 7.41 -30.42
CA GLU A 764 -8.03 6.43 -31.50
C GLU A 764 -8.12 4.97 -30.99
N THR A 765 -7.74 4.70 -29.75
CA THR A 765 -7.85 3.37 -29.10
C THR A 765 -9.14 3.17 -28.29
N VAL A 766 -10.15 4.05 -28.43
CA VAL A 766 -11.36 4.16 -27.56
C VAL A 766 -12.03 2.82 -27.25
N ASN A 767 -12.12 1.93 -28.24
CA ASN A 767 -12.80 0.64 -28.17
C ASN A 767 -12.11 -0.34 -29.13
N ALA A 768 -12.44 -1.62 -29.03
CA ALA A 768 -12.23 -2.52 -30.17
C ALA A 768 -13.07 -2.03 -31.38
N PRO A 769 -12.76 -2.43 -32.63
CA PRO A 769 -13.60 -2.08 -33.77
C PRO A 769 -15.07 -2.48 -33.52
N PRO A 770 -16.05 -1.81 -34.16
CA PRO A 770 -17.45 -2.10 -33.94
C PRO A 770 -17.85 -3.57 -34.08
N TYR A 771 -18.96 -3.94 -33.45
CA TYR A 771 -19.49 -5.29 -33.61
C TYR A 771 -19.85 -5.55 -35.08
N PRO A 772 -19.60 -6.77 -35.63
CA PRO A 772 -19.87 -7.07 -37.03
C PRO A 772 -21.31 -6.73 -37.44
N GLY A 773 -21.46 -5.82 -38.40
CA GLY A 773 -22.75 -5.32 -38.88
C GLY A 773 -23.37 -4.16 -38.08
N ALA A 774 -22.75 -3.70 -36.99
CA ALA A 774 -23.29 -2.59 -36.19
C ALA A 774 -23.27 -1.25 -36.97
N GLU A 775 -22.17 -0.93 -37.65
CA GLU A 775 -22.04 0.27 -38.50
C GLU A 775 -23.06 0.30 -39.65
N ALA A 776 -23.45 -0.88 -40.16
CA ALA A 776 -24.43 -1.05 -41.22
C ALA A 776 -25.88 -1.18 -40.70
N THR A 777 -26.08 -1.17 -39.38
CA THR A 777 -27.42 -1.24 -38.76
C THR A 777 -28.05 0.15 -38.77
N PRO A 778 -29.23 0.35 -39.39
CA PRO A 778 -29.91 1.63 -39.38
C PRO A 778 -30.26 2.08 -37.96
N GLU A 779 -30.20 3.39 -37.72
CA GLU A 779 -30.58 4.03 -36.45
C GLU A 779 -31.95 3.57 -35.93
N THR A 780 -32.91 3.34 -36.83
CA THR A 780 -34.28 2.88 -36.50
C THR A 780 -34.39 1.40 -36.10
N ALA A 781 -33.33 0.62 -36.26
CA ALA A 781 -33.24 -0.79 -35.82
C ALA A 781 -32.61 -0.92 -34.42
N TRP A 782 -32.04 0.16 -33.88
CA TRP A 782 -31.57 0.23 -32.50
C TRP A 782 -32.70 0.62 -31.55
N GLN A 783 -32.79 -0.09 -30.42
CA GLN A 783 -33.76 0.20 -29.38
C GLN A 783 -33.14 0.05 -27.99
N PRO A 784 -32.63 1.14 -27.39
CA PRO A 784 -32.31 1.19 -25.97
C PRO A 784 -33.53 0.83 -25.09
N LEU A 785 -33.29 0.11 -24.00
CA LEU A 785 -34.28 -0.16 -22.97
C LEU A 785 -34.19 0.88 -21.85
N ASP A 786 -35.34 1.37 -21.41
CA ASP A 786 -35.41 2.32 -20.30
C ASP A 786 -35.16 1.60 -18.96
N LEU A 787 -33.92 1.70 -18.47
CA LEU A 787 -33.54 1.16 -17.17
C LEU A 787 -33.88 2.08 -15.99
N ARG A 788 -34.37 3.32 -16.21
CA ARG A 788 -34.67 4.26 -15.11
C ARG A 788 -35.65 3.70 -14.06
N PRO A 789 -36.69 2.91 -14.40
CA PRO A 789 -37.60 2.31 -13.41
C PRO A 789 -36.97 1.23 -12.53
N VAL A 790 -35.76 0.73 -12.86
CA VAL A 790 -35.07 -0.35 -12.15
C VAL A 790 -33.64 0.01 -11.71
N ALA A 791 -33.18 1.23 -11.99
CA ALA A 791 -31.87 1.72 -11.60
C ALA A 791 -31.84 1.99 -10.08
N ASN A 792 -31.10 1.16 -9.35
CA ASN A 792 -31.06 1.16 -7.89
C ASN A 792 -29.82 1.89 -7.31
N THR A 793 -28.82 2.20 -8.14
CA THR A 793 -27.52 2.73 -7.70
C THR A 793 -27.18 4.04 -8.44
N PRO A 794 -27.24 5.21 -7.79
CA PRO A 794 -26.78 6.47 -8.37
C PRO A 794 -25.26 6.54 -8.35
N LEU A 795 -24.63 6.99 -9.44
CA LEU A 795 -23.17 6.92 -9.62
C LEU A 795 -22.39 8.13 -9.09
N VAL A 796 -23.08 9.13 -8.52
CA VAL A 796 -22.51 10.44 -8.14
C VAL A 796 -22.14 10.59 -6.66
N ASN A 797 -22.49 9.64 -5.80
CA ASN A 797 -22.24 9.74 -4.36
C ASN A 797 -21.04 8.88 -3.92
N ARG A 798 -20.60 9.03 -2.68
CA ARG A 798 -19.51 8.24 -2.07
C ARG A 798 -19.82 6.74 -1.92
N HIS A 799 -20.98 6.26 -2.38
CA HIS A 799 -21.46 4.88 -2.22
C HIS A 799 -21.73 4.19 -3.57
N ALA A 800 -21.38 4.85 -4.67
CA ALA A 800 -21.71 4.47 -6.04
C ALA A 800 -20.99 3.21 -6.54
N TRP A 801 -19.65 3.25 -6.59
CA TRP A 801 -18.81 2.19 -7.17
C TRP A 801 -17.64 1.90 -6.23
N LEU A 802 -17.71 0.79 -5.49
CA LEU A 802 -16.75 0.47 -4.42
C LEU A 802 -16.53 1.60 -3.41
N GLY A 803 -17.60 2.23 -2.89
CA GLY A 803 -17.45 3.29 -1.89
C GLY A 803 -16.80 4.59 -2.41
N ARG A 804 -16.98 4.89 -3.70
CA ARG A 804 -16.54 6.16 -4.33
C ARG A 804 -17.42 6.54 -5.54
N PRO A 805 -17.52 7.83 -5.89
CA PRO A 805 -18.24 8.28 -7.08
C PRO A 805 -17.57 7.80 -8.38
N PHE A 806 -18.36 7.59 -9.43
CA PHE A 806 -17.94 7.21 -10.78
C PHE A 806 -18.43 8.28 -11.76
N TRP A 807 -17.71 9.40 -11.81
CA TRP A 807 -18.02 10.63 -12.58
C TRP A 807 -17.56 10.54 -14.05
N GLU A 808 -16.73 9.56 -14.37
CA GLU A 808 -16.23 9.22 -15.70
C GLU A 808 -17.37 8.87 -16.67
N LEU A 809 -18.44 8.23 -16.18
CA LEU A 809 -19.60 7.85 -16.98
C LEU A 809 -20.74 8.89 -16.86
N LYS A 810 -20.93 9.70 -17.91
CA LYS A 810 -22.00 10.72 -17.96
C LYS A 810 -23.37 10.09 -18.32
N PRO A 811 -24.50 10.59 -17.77
CA PRO A 811 -25.84 10.11 -18.14
C PRO A 811 -26.22 10.50 -19.57
N GLY A 812 -27.14 9.73 -20.18
CA GLY A 812 -27.62 9.96 -21.54
C GLY A 812 -27.00 9.01 -22.57
N ARG A 813 -27.11 9.37 -23.84
CA ARG A 813 -26.77 8.49 -24.96
C ARG A 813 -25.27 8.50 -25.27
N GLN A 814 -24.66 7.32 -25.27
CA GLN A 814 -23.26 7.08 -25.63
C GLN A 814 -23.19 6.01 -26.73
N THR A 815 -22.21 6.08 -27.64
CA THR A 815 -22.00 5.05 -28.68
C THR A 815 -20.70 4.31 -28.43
N LEU A 816 -20.78 3.01 -28.16
CA LEU A 816 -19.63 2.14 -27.84
C LEU A 816 -19.67 0.91 -28.76
N HIS A 817 -18.54 0.55 -29.38
CA HIS A 817 -18.44 -0.55 -30.36
C HIS A 817 -19.49 -0.48 -31.50
N GLY A 818 -19.87 0.74 -31.93
CA GLY A 818 -20.89 1.00 -32.94
C GLY A 818 -22.34 0.80 -32.49
N VAL A 819 -22.58 0.61 -31.19
CA VAL A 819 -23.90 0.40 -30.59
C VAL A 819 -24.26 1.60 -29.71
N PRO A 820 -25.45 2.19 -29.87
CA PRO A 820 -25.91 3.24 -28.97
C PRO A 820 -26.43 2.67 -27.65
N PHE A 821 -26.10 3.31 -26.54
CA PHE A 821 -26.49 2.95 -25.18
C PHE A 821 -27.02 4.18 -24.45
N ASP A 822 -28.23 4.11 -23.90
CA ASP A 822 -28.80 5.17 -23.07
C ASP A 822 -28.54 4.89 -21.58
N VAL A 823 -27.55 5.57 -21.00
CA VAL A 823 -27.22 5.48 -19.57
C VAL A 823 -28.26 6.27 -18.76
N PRO A 824 -28.94 5.67 -17.76
CA PRO A 824 -30.02 6.34 -17.05
C PRO A 824 -29.50 7.49 -16.18
N LYS A 825 -30.26 8.59 -16.14
CA LYS A 825 -30.01 9.72 -15.25
C LYS A 825 -30.64 9.46 -13.88
N GLY A 826 -29.85 9.49 -12.81
CA GLY A 826 -30.31 9.28 -11.44
C GLY A 826 -30.88 10.55 -10.79
N PRO A 827 -31.51 10.44 -9.60
CA PRO A 827 -32.13 11.59 -8.91
C PRO A 827 -31.16 12.75 -8.63
N GLY A 828 -29.90 12.43 -8.29
CA GLY A 828 -28.82 13.40 -8.06
C GLY A 828 -28.21 14.02 -9.33
N GLY A 829 -28.87 13.92 -10.48
CA GLY A 829 -28.49 14.64 -11.71
C GLY A 829 -27.43 13.97 -12.59
N GLY A 830 -26.55 13.13 -12.05
CA GLY A 830 -25.60 12.34 -12.84
C GLY A 830 -26.13 10.96 -13.28
N ALA A 831 -25.23 10.05 -13.63
CA ALA A 831 -25.59 8.70 -14.07
C ALA A 831 -26.08 7.79 -12.93
N ALA A 832 -26.73 6.69 -13.31
CA ALA A 832 -27.16 5.62 -12.45
C ALA A 832 -26.92 4.25 -13.11
N ALA A 833 -27.00 3.17 -12.33
CA ALA A 833 -26.87 1.81 -12.79
C ALA A 833 -27.87 0.86 -12.08
N VAL A 834 -28.01 -0.33 -12.64
CA VAL A 834 -28.69 -1.48 -12.06
C VAL A 834 -27.63 -2.40 -11.46
N ALA A 835 -27.30 -2.21 -10.18
CA ALA A 835 -26.39 -3.09 -9.45
C ALA A 835 -27.10 -4.38 -9.05
N LEU A 836 -26.41 -5.51 -9.20
CA LEU A 836 -26.95 -6.84 -8.92
C LEU A 836 -26.58 -7.29 -7.48
N PRO A 837 -27.47 -8.01 -6.76
CA PRO A 837 -27.27 -8.28 -5.33
C PRO A 837 -26.07 -9.21 -5.06
N SER A 838 -25.23 -8.88 -4.09
CA SER A 838 -24.08 -9.69 -3.69
C SER A 838 -23.75 -9.49 -2.21
N ALA A 839 -22.95 -10.37 -1.61
CA ALA A 839 -22.48 -10.17 -0.24
C ALA A 839 -21.65 -8.89 -0.12
N PHE A 840 -20.72 -8.68 -1.07
CA PHE A 840 -19.87 -7.49 -1.12
C PHE A 840 -20.68 -6.18 -1.24
N PHE A 841 -21.72 -6.15 -2.09
CA PHE A 841 -22.58 -4.95 -2.22
C PHE A 841 -23.41 -4.68 -0.96
N ARG A 842 -23.78 -5.70 -0.19
CA ARG A 842 -24.45 -5.53 1.12
C ARG A 842 -23.47 -5.03 2.20
N GLU A 843 -22.23 -5.49 2.16
CA GLU A 843 -21.18 -5.15 3.12
C GLU A 843 -20.79 -3.66 3.04
N VAL A 844 -20.44 -3.18 1.84
CA VAL A 844 -20.06 -1.77 1.60
C VAL A 844 -21.19 -0.77 1.94
N ASN A 845 -22.44 -1.21 2.01
CA ASN A 845 -23.59 -0.39 2.39
C ASN A 845 -24.06 -0.63 3.85
N ARG A 846 -23.37 -1.45 4.65
CA ARG A 846 -23.77 -1.78 6.02
C ARG A 846 -23.24 -0.78 7.06
N ASP A 847 -22.05 -0.24 6.87
CA ASP A 847 -21.36 0.55 7.89
C ASP A 847 -22.00 1.93 8.14
N ASP A 848 -22.51 2.61 7.10
CA ASP A 848 -23.24 3.88 7.27
C ASP A 848 -24.50 3.76 8.15
N ALA A 849 -25.13 2.57 8.21
CA ALA A 849 -26.28 2.33 9.08
C ALA A 849 -25.92 2.31 10.57
N ALA A 850 -24.66 2.03 10.91
CA ALA A 850 -24.12 2.14 12.27
C ALA A 850 -23.54 3.53 12.56
N ALA A 851 -23.02 4.23 11.54
CA ALA A 851 -22.32 5.51 11.68
C ALA A 851 -23.24 6.74 11.87
N GLY A 852 -24.57 6.59 11.83
CA GLY A 852 -25.53 7.66 12.13
C GLY A 852 -25.54 8.85 11.16
N ALA A 853 -24.86 8.74 10.01
CA ALA A 853 -24.81 9.81 9.02
C ALA A 853 -26.20 10.05 8.39
N PRO A 854 -26.66 11.31 8.25
CA PRO A 854 -27.97 11.59 7.67
C PRO A 854 -28.00 11.19 6.20
N VAL A 855 -28.85 10.22 5.86
CA VAL A 855 -29.18 9.86 4.47
C VAL A 855 -29.78 11.10 3.80
N ALA A 856 -29.04 11.68 2.85
CA ALA A 856 -29.37 12.99 2.28
C ALA A 856 -30.79 13.02 1.69
N ALA A 857 -31.60 13.99 2.12
CA ALA A 857 -33.04 14.02 1.94
C ALA A 857 -33.53 14.45 0.53
N THR A 858 -32.95 13.87 -0.52
CA THR A 858 -33.34 14.10 -1.93
C THR A 858 -33.63 12.81 -2.71
N ALA A 859 -33.49 11.64 -2.08
CA ALA A 859 -34.15 10.42 -2.57
C ALA A 859 -35.67 10.53 -2.30
N PRO A 860 -36.55 10.31 -3.30
CA PRO A 860 -37.99 10.31 -3.07
C PRO A 860 -38.37 9.18 -2.10
N ALA A 861 -39.26 9.48 -1.15
CA ALA A 861 -39.69 8.53 -0.11
C ALA A 861 -40.27 7.27 -0.76
N GLY A 862 -39.57 6.14 -0.60
CA GLY A 862 -39.82 4.88 -1.28
C GLY A 862 -38.59 4.26 -1.97
N ALA A 863 -37.53 5.04 -2.24
CA ALA A 863 -36.34 4.52 -2.94
C ALA A 863 -35.33 3.75 -2.06
N LEU A 864 -35.29 3.98 -0.75
CA LEU A 864 -34.28 3.43 0.17
C LEU A 864 -34.86 2.96 1.53
N SER A 865 -36.12 2.51 1.55
CA SER A 865 -36.77 1.96 2.76
C SER A 865 -37.14 0.48 2.59
N ALA A 866 -36.19 -0.32 2.09
CA ALA A 866 -36.35 -1.76 1.91
C ALA A 866 -35.02 -2.50 2.18
N ALA A 867 -34.61 -2.61 3.44
CA ALA A 867 -33.60 -3.57 3.90
C ALA A 867 -34.20 -5.00 4.01
N ALA A 868 -35.13 -5.34 3.12
CA ALA A 868 -35.92 -6.56 3.10
C ALA A 868 -36.08 -7.03 1.64
N ASP A 869 -35.86 -8.33 1.42
CA ASP A 869 -36.10 -9.06 0.17
C ASP A 869 -35.69 -8.38 -1.14
N VAL A 870 -34.38 -8.18 -1.31
CA VAL A 870 -33.78 -7.98 -2.65
C VAL A 870 -33.72 -9.33 -3.38
N SER A 871 -34.89 -9.83 -3.77
CA SER A 871 -35.11 -11.18 -4.29
C SER A 871 -34.75 -11.36 -5.77
N GLU A 872 -34.03 -12.44 -6.07
CA GLU A 872 -34.07 -13.25 -7.31
C GLU A 872 -34.31 -12.56 -8.68
N ALA A 873 -33.48 -11.55 -8.96
CA ALA A 873 -33.21 -10.95 -10.27
C ALA A 873 -34.19 -9.89 -10.80
N ILE A 874 -33.61 -8.88 -11.45
CA ILE A 874 -34.31 -7.67 -11.92
C ILE A 874 -34.84 -7.92 -13.34
N THR A 875 -36.12 -7.65 -13.58
CA THR A 875 -36.79 -7.98 -14.85
C THR A 875 -37.24 -6.72 -15.60
N VAL A 876 -36.76 -6.56 -16.84
CA VAL A 876 -37.03 -5.42 -17.73
C VAL A 876 -38.00 -5.85 -18.85
N PRO A 877 -39.17 -5.21 -19.03
CA PRO A 877 -40.09 -5.54 -20.12
C PRO A 877 -39.52 -5.27 -21.53
N VAL A 878 -39.83 -6.15 -22.49
CA VAL A 878 -39.33 -6.05 -23.88
C VAL A 878 -40.49 -6.08 -24.89
N GLY A 879 -41.38 -7.07 -24.79
CA GLY A 879 -42.63 -7.19 -25.54
C GLY A 879 -42.52 -7.24 -27.07
N ARG A 880 -41.43 -7.79 -27.64
CA ARG A 880 -41.16 -7.80 -29.10
C ARG A 880 -40.20 -8.90 -29.53
N THR A 881 -40.16 -9.22 -30.82
CA THR A 881 -39.07 -9.98 -31.44
C THR A 881 -37.76 -9.18 -31.42
N VAL A 882 -36.63 -9.85 -31.18
CA VAL A 882 -35.31 -9.24 -31.00
C VAL A 882 -34.29 -10.08 -31.75
N ARG A 883 -33.46 -9.47 -32.60
CA ARG A 883 -32.37 -10.18 -33.29
C ARG A 883 -31.16 -10.35 -32.38
N GLU A 884 -30.73 -9.28 -31.71
CA GLU A 884 -29.55 -9.29 -30.83
C GLU A 884 -29.78 -8.36 -29.63
N VAL A 885 -29.17 -8.71 -28.49
CA VAL A 885 -29.13 -7.93 -27.26
C VAL A 885 -27.70 -7.42 -27.07
N TYR A 886 -27.57 -6.17 -26.64
CA TYR A 886 -26.29 -5.57 -26.27
C TYR A 886 -26.40 -4.99 -24.86
N VAL A 887 -25.40 -5.24 -24.02
CA VAL A 887 -25.39 -4.82 -22.61
C VAL A 887 -24.10 -4.04 -22.32
N LEU A 888 -24.23 -2.83 -21.77
CA LEU A 888 -23.13 -2.09 -21.17
C LEU A 888 -23.11 -2.43 -19.67
N HIS A 889 -22.08 -3.11 -19.21
CA HIS A 889 -21.95 -3.62 -17.85
C HIS A 889 -20.50 -3.52 -17.34
N GLY A 890 -20.31 -3.67 -16.03
CA GLY A 890 -18.99 -3.70 -15.40
C GLY A 890 -19.00 -4.57 -14.15
N CYS A 891 -17.84 -5.14 -13.82
CA CYS A 891 -17.62 -5.85 -12.57
C CYS A 891 -16.91 -4.90 -11.59
N ALA A 892 -17.52 -4.63 -10.44
CA ALA A 892 -16.93 -3.79 -9.40
C ALA A 892 -15.85 -4.56 -8.61
N PHE A 893 -16.10 -5.83 -8.30
CA PHE A 893 -15.17 -6.72 -7.62
C PHE A 893 -15.51 -8.18 -7.96
N ALA A 894 -14.52 -9.07 -8.00
CA ALA A 894 -14.76 -10.52 -8.03
C ALA A 894 -13.52 -11.24 -7.48
N SER A 895 -13.70 -11.93 -6.36
CA SER A 895 -12.68 -12.69 -5.63
C SER A 895 -12.39 -14.09 -6.22
N GLN A 896 -13.28 -14.60 -7.08
CA GLN A 896 -13.22 -15.96 -7.59
C GLN A 896 -13.60 -16.02 -9.06
N TYR A 897 -12.98 -16.96 -9.78
CA TYR A 897 -13.27 -17.24 -11.18
C TYR A 897 -14.49 -18.18 -11.31
N VAL A 898 -15.68 -17.60 -11.25
CA VAL A 898 -16.98 -18.26 -11.51
C VAL A 898 -17.92 -17.23 -12.17
N PRO A 899 -19.04 -17.64 -12.79
CA PRO A 899 -20.08 -16.70 -13.21
C PRO A 899 -20.50 -15.80 -12.04
N ALA A 900 -20.52 -14.48 -12.24
CA ALA A 900 -20.95 -13.52 -11.23
C ALA A 900 -22.39 -13.00 -11.50
N ALA A 901 -22.81 -12.98 -12.77
CA ALA A 901 -24.15 -12.63 -13.19
C ALA A 901 -24.61 -13.49 -14.36
N ARG A 902 -25.94 -13.57 -14.55
CA ARG A 902 -26.59 -14.27 -15.66
C ARG A 902 -27.71 -13.40 -16.22
N TYR A 903 -27.74 -13.25 -17.54
CA TYR A 903 -28.78 -12.50 -18.25
C TYR A 903 -29.65 -13.48 -19.02
N GLU A 904 -30.98 -13.38 -18.88
CA GLU A 904 -31.93 -14.34 -19.47
C GLU A 904 -33.03 -13.64 -20.28
N LEU A 905 -33.18 -14.00 -21.55
CA LEU A 905 -34.32 -13.64 -22.37
C LEU A 905 -35.47 -14.58 -22.00
N VAL A 906 -36.58 -14.03 -21.54
CA VAL A 906 -37.83 -14.77 -21.28
C VAL A 906 -38.74 -14.57 -22.49
N TYR A 907 -39.07 -15.66 -23.19
CA TYR A 907 -39.98 -15.63 -24.34
C TYR A 907 -41.44 -15.71 -23.88
N ALA A 908 -42.38 -15.25 -24.70
CA ALA A 908 -43.81 -15.26 -24.38
C ALA A 908 -44.44 -16.67 -24.28
N ASP A 909 -43.69 -17.73 -24.58
CA ASP A 909 -44.06 -19.13 -24.35
C ASP A 909 -43.58 -19.67 -22.99
N GLY A 910 -42.91 -18.84 -22.18
CA GLY A 910 -42.34 -19.20 -20.88
C GLY A 910 -40.97 -19.89 -20.94
N THR A 911 -40.43 -20.17 -22.14
CA THR A 911 -39.05 -20.65 -22.27
C THR A 911 -38.05 -19.52 -22.06
N THR A 912 -36.80 -19.88 -21.72
CA THR A 912 -35.72 -18.92 -21.56
C THR A 912 -34.49 -19.29 -22.40
N ALA A 913 -33.69 -18.28 -22.74
CA ALA A 913 -32.31 -18.43 -23.19
C ALA A 913 -31.42 -17.54 -22.32
N GLY A 914 -30.27 -18.04 -21.88
CA GLY A 914 -29.37 -17.31 -20.97
C GLY A 914 -27.96 -17.14 -21.50
N ILE A 915 -27.26 -16.12 -21.00
CA ILE A 915 -25.82 -15.92 -21.16
C ILE A 915 -25.20 -15.54 -19.80
N ASP A 916 -24.06 -16.14 -19.49
CA ASP A 916 -23.36 -15.95 -18.22
C ASP A 916 -22.25 -14.89 -18.35
N VAL A 917 -22.10 -14.09 -17.30
CA VAL A 917 -21.08 -13.06 -17.17
C VAL A 917 -20.01 -13.56 -16.22
N VAL A 918 -18.85 -13.86 -16.77
CA VAL A 918 -17.73 -14.50 -16.07
C VAL A 918 -16.56 -13.51 -16.02
N PRO A 919 -16.40 -12.77 -14.91
CA PRO A 919 -15.21 -11.96 -14.70
C PRO A 919 -13.97 -12.87 -14.59
N LEU A 920 -12.85 -12.43 -15.16
CA LEU A 920 -11.54 -12.99 -14.83
C LEU A 920 -11.21 -12.77 -13.33
N GLY A 921 -11.71 -11.67 -12.78
CA GLY A 921 -11.54 -11.22 -11.40
C GLY A 921 -10.18 -10.57 -11.16
N THR A 922 -9.90 -10.23 -9.91
CA THR A 922 -8.51 -10.44 -9.48
C THR A 922 -8.16 -11.89 -9.81
N ALA A 923 -6.90 -12.17 -10.16
CA ALA A 923 -6.44 -13.56 -10.12
C ALA A 923 -6.81 -14.16 -8.74
N PRO A 924 -6.97 -15.49 -8.61
CA PRO A 924 -6.88 -16.10 -7.27
C PRO A 924 -5.61 -15.52 -6.63
N GLU A 925 -5.76 -14.87 -5.48
CA GLU A 925 -4.81 -13.83 -5.12
C GLU A 925 -3.38 -14.35 -5.15
N ASP A 926 -2.51 -13.56 -5.80
CA ASP A 926 -1.08 -13.43 -5.49
C ASP A 926 -0.87 -13.90 -4.05
N THR A 927 -0.09 -14.97 -3.81
CA THR A 927 -0.13 -15.78 -2.56
C THR A 927 0.37 -15.05 -1.30
N THR A 928 0.42 -13.73 -1.38
CA THR A 928 0.26 -12.75 -0.31
C THR A 928 -0.97 -12.92 0.58
N HIS A 929 -2.06 -13.59 0.14
CA HIS A 929 -3.31 -13.73 0.93
C HIS A 929 -3.80 -15.18 1.15
N ALA A 930 -3.03 -16.18 0.73
CA ALA A 930 -3.23 -17.59 1.09
C ALA A 930 -2.11 -18.03 2.06
N ASP A 931 -2.20 -17.58 3.32
CA ASP A 931 -1.15 -17.83 4.33
C ASP A 931 -1.26 -19.20 5.04
N ASP A 932 -2.33 -19.97 4.77
CA ASP A 932 -2.45 -21.36 5.21
C ASP A 932 -1.85 -22.35 4.19
N ALA A 933 -1.03 -23.27 4.69
CA ALA A 933 -0.46 -24.43 4.00
C ALA A 933 0.70 -24.21 2.97
N GLY A 934 1.60 -23.27 3.24
CA GLY A 934 3.03 -23.62 3.40
C GLY A 934 4.05 -23.31 2.29
N GLY A 935 5.19 -22.76 2.74
CA GLY A 935 6.53 -22.95 2.14
C GLY A 935 6.90 -22.04 0.95
N PRO A 936 8.01 -21.28 1.01
CA PRO A 936 8.53 -20.58 -0.17
C PRO A 936 9.19 -21.56 -1.15
N GLY A 937 8.97 -21.38 -2.45
CA GLY A 937 9.84 -21.96 -3.48
C GLY A 937 9.30 -23.10 -4.35
N ALA A 938 8.01 -23.08 -4.72
CA ALA A 938 7.55 -23.81 -5.90
C ALA A 938 6.62 -22.94 -6.75
N ALA A 939 7.01 -22.67 -8.00
CA ALA A 939 6.03 -22.28 -9.01
C ALA A 939 5.25 -23.56 -9.37
N ASN A 940 3.98 -23.64 -8.95
CA ASN A 940 3.14 -24.79 -9.26
C ASN A 940 2.80 -24.78 -10.76
N PRO A 941 3.29 -25.75 -11.58
CA PRO A 941 3.00 -25.77 -13.02
C PRO A 941 1.49 -25.89 -13.29
N ASP A 942 0.77 -26.64 -12.47
CA ASP A 942 -0.68 -26.82 -12.55
C ASP A 942 -1.43 -25.48 -12.39
N ALA A 943 -0.85 -24.51 -11.67
CA ALA A 943 -1.45 -23.19 -11.49
C ALA A 943 -1.35 -22.33 -12.76
N GLU A 944 -0.30 -22.50 -13.57
CA GLU A 944 -0.17 -21.79 -14.85
C GLU A 944 -1.09 -22.41 -15.92
N GLU A 945 -1.19 -23.74 -15.98
CA GLU A 945 -2.14 -24.44 -16.85
C GLU A 945 -3.60 -24.12 -16.46
N GLN A 946 -3.94 -24.14 -15.17
CA GLN A 946 -5.24 -23.67 -14.69
C GLN A 946 -5.48 -22.18 -14.98
N LEU A 947 -4.46 -21.32 -14.95
CA LEU A 947 -4.61 -19.91 -15.35
C LEU A 947 -4.88 -19.77 -16.86
N LEU A 948 -4.30 -20.63 -17.70
CA LEU A 948 -4.62 -20.71 -19.13
C LEU A 948 -6.08 -21.15 -19.37
N ASP A 949 -6.55 -22.17 -18.65
CA ASP A 949 -7.93 -22.65 -18.74
C ASP A 949 -8.95 -21.59 -18.24
N ARG A 950 -8.69 -20.94 -17.10
CA ARG A 950 -9.51 -19.81 -16.59
C ARG A 950 -9.53 -18.63 -17.57
N ARG A 951 -8.45 -18.41 -18.31
CA ARG A 951 -8.37 -17.40 -19.39
C ARG A 951 -9.13 -17.82 -20.65
N SER A 952 -9.70 -19.03 -20.77
CA SER A 952 -10.46 -19.46 -21.96
C SER A 952 -11.92 -19.00 -21.94
N ALA A 953 -12.60 -19.11 -20.79
CA ALA A 953 -14.03 -18.83 -20.65
C ALA A 953 -14.36 -17.50 -19.93
N ALA A 954 -13.36 -16.73 -19.50
CA ALA A 954 -13.57 -15.36 -18.99
C ALA A 954 -14.07 -14.43 -20.11
N ASN A 955 -15.11 -13.64 -19.87
CA ASN A 955 -15.64 -12.68 -20.84
C ASN A 955 -15.56 -11.21 -20.40
N ILE A 956 -15.46 -10.90 -19.10
CA ILE A 956 -15.18 -9.54 -18.62
C ILE A 956 -14.03 -9.50 -17.60
N GLN A 957 -13.71 -8.31 -17.11
CA GLN A 957 -12.78 -8.10 -15.99
C GLN A 957 -13.37 -7.10 -14.98
N ASN A 958 -12.85 -7.08 -13.75
CA ASN A 958 -13.07 -6.00 -12.79
C ASN A 958 -12.62 -4.65 -13.38
N TRP A 959 -13.27 -3.55 -12.98
CA TRP A 959 -13.11 -2.20 -13.55
C TRP A 959 -11.72 -1.55 -13.46
N ASP A 960 -10.83 -2.13 -12.64
CA ASP A 960 -9.56 -1.55 -12.21
C ASP A 960 -8.57 -1.44 -13.37
N ALA A 961 -8.10 -0.22 -13.64
CA ALA A 961 -7.17 0.07 -14.73
C ALA A 961 -5.83 -0.69 -14.62
N ASP A 962 -5.42 -1.13 -13.43
CA ASP A 962 -4.22 -1.94 -13.24
C ASP A 962 -4.42 -3.44 -13.46
N ALA A 963 -5.66 -3.89 -13.71
CA ALA A 963 -6.01 -5.26 -14.06
C ALA A 963 -5.66 -5.63 -15.53
N LEU A 964 -6.00 -6.85 -15.92
CA LEU A 964 -5.76 -7.41 -17.25
C LEU A 964 -7.02 -7.30 -18.13
N HIS A 965 -7.11 -6.25 -18.95
CA HIS A 965 -8.27 -6.00 -19.82
C HIS A 965 -8.11 -6.53 -21.24
N PHE A 966 -9.12 -7.25 -21.72
CA PHE A 966 -9.13 -7.93 -23.02
C PHE A 966 -10.47 -7.73 -23.75
N SER A 967 -10.50 -7.93 -25.07
CA SER A 967 -11.73 -7.96 -25.87
C SER A 967 -11.84 -9.29 -26.59
N ARG A 968 -12.93 -10.03 -26.36
CA ARG A 968 -13.20 -11.35 -26.96
C ARG A 968 -14.71 -11.57 -27.03
N ASP A 969 -15.27 -11.73 -28.23
CA ASP A 969 -16.70 -12.03 -28.40
C ASP A 969 -17.09 -13.22 -27.48
N PRO A 970 -18.13 -13.08 -26.64
CA PRO A 970 -19.24 -12.13 -26.75
C PRO A 970 -18.99 -10.70 -26.20
N ALA A 971 -17.88 -10.38 -25.52
CA ALA A 971 -17.71 -9.09 -24.84
C ALA A 971 -16.39 -8.36 -25.14
N ARG A 972 -16.47 -7.03 -25.27
CA ARG A 972 -15.35 -6.15 -25.65
C ARG A 972 -15.16 -5.05 -24.61
N ARG A 973 -13.91 -4.85 -24.15
CA ARG A 973 -13.54 -3.83 -23.16
C ARG A 973 -13.90 -2.44 -23.68
N ALA A 974 -14.60 -1.67 -22.87
CA ALA A 974 -14.96 -0.28 -23.14
C ALA A 974 -14.22 0.62 -22.15
N MET A 975 -13.30 1.43 -22.66
CA MET A 975 -12.54 2.38 -21.85
C MET A 975 -13.42 3.60 -21.56
N ILE A 976 -13.61 3.91 -20.27
CA ILE A 976 -14.33 5.10 -19.81
C ILE A 976 -13.31 6.02 -19.12
N VAL A 977 -13.33 7.29 -19.52
CA VAL A 977 -12.42 8.36 -19.09
C VAL A 977 -13.23 9.64 -19.03
N ASP A 978 -13.00 10.49 -18.04
CA ASP A 978 -13.56 11.83 -18.06
C ASP A 978 -12.81 12.71 -19.09
N PRO A 979 -13.48 13.31 -20.09
CA PRO A 979 -12.82 14.19 -21.04
C PRO A 979 -12.27 15.47 -20.40
N ASP A 980 -12.90 15.92 -19.30
CA ASP A 980 -12.59 17.19 -18.64
C ASP A 980 -11.39 17.04 -17.68
N ASP A 981 -11.27 15.90 -17.00
CA ASP A 981 -10.08 15.48 -16.23
C ASP A 981 -9.55 14.09 -16.66
N PRO A 982 -8.60 14.03 -17.62
CA PRO A 982 -7.98 12.77 -18.03
C PRO A 982 -6.91 12.21 -17.06
N ALA A 983 -6.53 12.94 -16.00
CA ALA A 983 -5.47 12.55 -15.07
C ALA A 983 -6.00 11.73 -13.88
N SER A 984 -7.23 12.02 -13.47
CA SER A 984 -8.07 11.31 -12.49
C SER A 984 -8.20 9.77 -12.68
N GLY A 985 -7.81 9.27 -13.85
CA GLY A 985 -7.56 7.87 -14.14
C GLY A 985 -8.35 7.33 -15.34
N VAL A 986 -8.21 6.02 -15.54
CA VAL A 986 -9.01 5.24 -16.50
C VAL A 986 -9.91 4.29 -15.71
N ARG A 987 -11.06 3.94 -16.28
CA ARG A 987 -11.98 2.90 -15.79
C ARG A 987 -12.39 2.02 -16.94
N TYR A 988 -12.56 0.73 -16.71
CA TYR A 988 -12.97 -0.20 -17.77
C TYR A 988 -14.36 -0.78 -17.49
N LEU A 989 -15.27 -0.53 -18.41
CA LEU A 989 -16.52 -1.27 -18.55
C LEU A 989 -16.38 -2.31 -19.67
N TYR A 990 -17.44 -3.02 -19.94
CA TYR A 990 -17.55 -3.96 -21.06
C TYR A 990 -18.85 -3.70 -21.81
N THR A 991 -18.80 -3.89 -23.13
CA THR A 991 -20.02 -4.11 -23.91
C THR A 991 -20.10 -5.59 -24.23
N LEU A 992 -21.24 -6.23 -24.00
CA LEU A 992 -21.50 -7.62 -24.35
C LEU A 992 -22.52 -7.66 -25.49
N ARG A 993 -22.22 -8.39 -26.57
CA ARG A 993 -23.12 -8.70 -27.69
C ARG A 993 -23.63 -10.12 -27.54
N TRP A 994 -24.94 -10.28 -27.59
CA TRP A 994 -25.62 -11.56 -27.45
C TRP A 994 -26.66 -11.74 -28.57
N PRO A 995 -26.37 -12.56 -29.60
CA PRO A 995 -27.36 -12.94 -30.59
C PRO A 995 -28.48 -13.74 -29.94
N ASN A 996 -29.74 -13.37 -30.20
CA ASN A 996 -30.89 -14.11 -29.70
C ASN A 996 -30.97 -15.46 -30.44
N PRO A 997 -30.92 -16.63 -29.75
CA PRO A 997 -30.99 -17.93 -30.41
C PRO A 997 -32.37 -18.24 -31.01
N HIS A 998 -33.41 -17.50 -30.61
CA HIS A 998 -34.77 -17.61 -31.13
C HIS A 998 -35.29 -16.21 -31.53
N PRO A 999 -34.72 -15.60 -32.59
CA PRO A 999 -34.96 -14.19 -32.91
C PRO A 999 -36.39 -13.90 -33.37
N ASP A 1000 -37.03 -14.90 -33.98
CA ASP A 1000 -38.40 -14.82 -34.50
C ASP A 1000 -39.46 -15.12 -33.42
N ARG A 1001 -39.06 -15.43 -32.17
CA ARG A 1001 -39.96 -15.52 -31.01
C ARG A 1001 -40.05 -14.17 -30.30
N PRO A 1002 -41.26 -13.74 -29.87
CA PRO A 1002 -41.39 -12.53 -29.07
C PRO A 1002 -40.81 -12.73 -27.67
N VAL A 1003 -39.84 -11.89 -27.33
CA VAL A 1003 -39.29 -11.75 -25.98
C VAL A 1003 -40.30 -10.96 -25.14
N GLN A 1004 -40.73 -11.54 -24.03
CA GLN A 1004 -41.57 -10.88 -23.04
C GLN A 1004 -40.75 -9.91 -22.19
N SER A 1005 -39.62 -10.37 -21.65
CA SER A 1005 -38.73 -9.58 -20.80
C SER A 1005 -37.27 -10.06 -20.84
N LEU A 1006 -36.37 -9.22 -20.36
CA LEU A 1006 -34.98 -9.54 -20.05
C LEU A 1006 -34.81 -9.59 -18.53
N ARG A 1007 -34.31 -10.69 -17.99
CA ARG A 1007 -34.01 -10.90 -16.57
C ARG A 1007 -32.51 -10.73 -16.34
N LEU A 1008 -32.14 -9.99 -15.30
CA LEU A 1008 -30.76 -9.67 -14.92
C LEU A 1008 -30.50 -10.18 -13.49
N ALA A 1009 -29.79 -11.29 -13.38
CA ALA A 1009 -29.55 -12.00 -12.13
C ALA A 1009 -28.07 -11.92 -11.70
N SER A 1010 -27.79 -11.89 -10.40
CA SER A 1010 -26.54 -12.42 -9.88
C SER A 1010 -26.54 -13.95 -10.04
N ALA A 1011 -25.39 -14.56 -10.26
CA ALA A 1011 -25.28 -16.02 -10.32
C ALA A 1011 -25.41 -16.63 -8.91
N ASP A 1012 -24.75 -16.03 -7.91
CA ASP A 1012 -24.96 -16.30 -6.49
C ASP A 1012 -24.99 -14.98 -5.68
N PRO A 1013 -26.14 -14.59 -5.09
CA PRO A 1013 -26.24 -13.42 -4.23
C PRO A 1013 -25.45 -13.48 -2.91
N GLN A 1014 -24.82 -14.60 -2.55
CA GLN A 1014 -23.89 -14.73 -1.40
C GLN A 1014 -22.41 -14.58 -1.82
N GLN A 1015 -22.10 -14.61 -3.12
CA GLN A 1015 -20.72 -14.49 -3.57
C GLN A 1015 -20.14 -13.09 -3.28
N ALA A 1016 -18.85 -13.03 -2.97
CA ALA A 1016 -18.06 -11.81 -3.01
C ALA A 1016 -17.65 -11.46 -4.45
N ALA A 1017 -18.65 -11.20 -5.30
CA ALA A 1017 -18.52 -10.64 -6.64
C ALA A 1017 -19.68 -9.67 -6.93
N SER A 1018 -19.41 -8.55 -7.57
CA SER A 1018 -20.36 -7.45 -7.78
C SER A 1018 -20.33 -6.99 -9.24
N VAL A 1019 -21.51 -6.94 -9.86
CA VAL A 1019 -21.72 -6.55 -11.27
C VAL A 1019 -22.86 -5.54 -11.33
N ALA A 1020 -22.75 -4.54 -12.20
CA ALA A 1020 -23.87 -3.65 -12.54
C ALA A 1020 -24.04 -3.51 -14.04
N VAL A 1021 -25.29 -3.26 -14.44
CA VAL A 1021 -25.69 -2.93 -15.82
C VAL A 1021 -25.97 -1.43 -15.90
N PHE A 1022 -25.28 -0.75 -16.80
CA PHE A 1022 -25.40 0.69 -17.02
C PHE A 1022 -26.39 1.02 -18.16
N ALA A 1023 -26.48 0.16 -19.18
CA ALA A 1023 -27.45 0.30 -20.28
C ALA A 1023 -27.69 -1.04 -20.97
N VAL A 1024 -28.86 -1.19 -21.62
CA VAL A 1024 -29.17 -2.31 -22.52
C VAL A 1024 -29.77 -1.76 -23.80
N THR A 1025 -29.34 -2.29 -24.94
CA THR A 1025 -29.85 -1.94 -26.27
C THR A 1025 -30.16 -3.19 -27.07
N LEU A 1026 -31.33 -3.21 -27.71
CA LEU A 1026 -31.79 -4.29 -28.58
C LEU A 1026 -31.56 -3.90 -30.04
N ARG A 1027 -31.24 -4.89 -30.89
CA ARG A 1027 -31.40 -4.77 -32.34
C ARG A 1027 -32.67 -5.50 -32.76
N VAL A 1028 -33.56 -4.80 -33.46
CA VAL A 1028 -34.85 -5.31 -33.95
C VAL A 1028 -34.91 -5.27 -35.48
N ASP A 1029 -35.82 -6.03 -36.08
CA ASP A 1029 -36.05 -5.95 -37.53
C ASP A 1029 -36.82 -4.66 -37.88
N GLY A 1030 -36.40 -3.98 -38.95
CA GLY A 1030 -36.79 -2.61 -39.25
C GLY A 1030 -38.18 -2.43 -39.88
N ALA A 1031 -39.26 -2.67 -39.12
CA ALA A 1031 -40.56 -2.00 -39.33
C ALA A 1031 -41.48 -2.15 -38.11
N ALA A 1032 -41.92 -1.03 -37.52
CA ALA A 1032 -42.85 -1.05 -36.39
C ALA A 1032 -44.30 -1.33 -36.84
N THR A 1033 -44.69 -2.61 -36.94
CA THR A 1033 -46.12 -2.97 -36.91
C THR A 1033 -46.71 -2.55 -35.57
N ALA A 1034 -47.66 -1.62 -35.57
CA ALA A 1034 -48.27 -1.08 -34.36
C ALA A 1034 -48.82 -2.20 -33.47
N ALA A 1035 -48.27 -2.32 -32.26
CA ALA A 1035 -48.62 -3.39 -31.33
C ALA A 1035 -50.08 -3.25 -30.88
N LYS A 1036 -50.91 -4.25 -31.19
CA LYS A 1036 -52.21 -4.39 -30.54
C LYS A 1036 -51.98 -4.58 -29.04
N THR A 1037 -52.60 -3.72 -28.24
CA THR A 1037 -52.49 -3.74 -26.77
C THR A 1037 -52.99 -5.08 -26.22
N PHE A 1038 -52.08 -5.97 -25.84
CA PHE A 1038 -52.44 -7.14 -25.04
C PHE A 1038 -52.76 -6.66 -23.63
N GLY A 1039 -54.05 -6.70 -23.26
CA GLY A 1039 -54.52 -6.24 -21.96
C GLY A 1039 -54.01 -7.13 -20.84
N ALA A 1040 -53.14 -6.58 -19.98
CA ALA A 1040 -52.70 -7.25 -18.77
C ALA A 1040 -53.91 -7.45 -17.82
N ARG A 1041 -54.24 -8.71 -17.52
CA ARG A 1041 -55.19 -9.04 -16.45
C ARG A 1041 -54.52 -8.85 -15.10
N LEU A 1042 -54.77 -7.70 -14.48
CA LEU A 1042 -54.38 -7.43 -13.10
C LEU A 1042 -55.29 -8.24 -12.15
N ILE A 1043 -54.74 -9.29 -11.52
CA ILE A 1043 -55.42 -10.01 -10.43
C ILE A 1043 -55.12 -9.26 -9.13
N ILE A 1044 -56.10 -8.52 -8.61
CA ILE A 1044 -56.02 -7.86 -7.31
C ILE A 1044 -56.65 -8.77 -6.25
N THR A 1045 -55.89 -9.14 -5.22
CA THR A 1045 -56.40 -9.83 -4.03
C THR A 1045 -56.19 -8.99 -2.77
N GLY A 1046 -57.25 -8.30 -2.34
CA GLY A 1046 -57.36 -7.69 -1.00
C GLY A 1046 -57.04 -6.20 -0.89
N GLY A 1047 -57.80 -5.52 -0.02
CA GLY A 1047 -57.49 -4.16 0.49
C GLY A 1047 -58.03 -3.00 -0.35
N ILE A 1048 -59.17 -2.43 0.06
CA ILE A 1048 -59.63 -1.10 -0.39
C ILE A 1048 -59.37 -0.08 0.72
N PRO A 1049 -58.45 0.90 0.53
CA PRO A 1049 -58.56 2.20 1.16
C PRO A 1049 -59.49 3.10 0.34
N ILE A 1050 -60.29 3.91 1.02
CA ILE A 1050 -61.24 4.83 0.38
C ILE A 1050 -60.47 6.07 -0.12
N LEU A 1051 -60.67 6.44 -1.39
CA LEU A 1051 -60.14 7.70 -1.93
C LEU A 1051 -60.91 8.90 -1.35
N PRO A 1052 -60.24 10.00 -0.96
CA PRO A 1052 -60.92 11.20 -0.50
C PRO A 1052 -61.77 11.80 -1.62
N THR A 1053 -62.91 12.34 -1.26
CA THR A 1053 -63.83 13.01 -2.18
C THR A 1053 -63.25 14.33 -2.69
N ALA A 1054 -63.76 14.82 -3.82
CA ALA A 1054 -63.34 16.11 -4.38
C ALA A 1054 -63.51 17.28 -3.38
N ALA A 1055 -64.46 17.19 -2.44
CA ALA A 1055 -64.65 18.19 -1.38
C ALA A 1055 -63.48 18.22 -0.38
N GLU A 1056 -62.93 17.07 -0.02
CA GLU A 1056 -61.78 16.96 0.89
C GLU A 1056 -60.49 17.43 0.20
N VAL A 1057 -60.32 17.13 -1.09
CA VAL A 1057 -59.21 17.68 -1.90
C VAL A 1057 -59.34 19.20 -2.03
N THR A 1058 -60.54 19.75 -2.27
CA THR A 1058 -60.77 21.20 -2.28
C THR A 1058 -60.52 21.83 -0.91
N ALA A 1059 -60.86 21.15 0.19
CA ALA A 1059 -60.62 21.66 1.55
C ALA A 1059 -59.11 21.78 1.86
N GLU A 1060 -58.29 20.81 1.46
CA GLU A 1060 -56.83 20.89 1.61
C GLU A 1060 -56.19 21.90 0.65
N ILE A 1061 -56.66 22.04 -0.59
CA ILE A 1061 -56.19 23.12 -1.48
C ILE A 1061 -56.47 24.49 -0.86
N LEU A 1062 -57.67 24.72 -0.30
CA LEU A 1062 -58.00 25.95 0.42
C LEU A 1062 -57.23 26.10 1.75
N ARG A 1063 -56.75 25.02 2.35
CA ARG A 1063 -55.87 25.05 3.53
C ARG A 1063 -54.46 25.45 3.16
N ALA A 1064 -53.88 24.82 2.13
CA ALA A 1064 -52.58 25.19 1.56
C ALA A 1064 -52.56 26.65 1.10
N GLN A 1065 -53.63 27.13 0.44
CA GLN A 1065 -53.76 28.53 0.04
C GLN A 1065 -53.70 29.48 1.25
N ARG A 1066 -54.49 29.23 2.30
CA ARG A 1066 -54.44 30.05 3.53
C ARG A 1066 -53.11 29.98 4.27
N ASN A 1067 -52.43 28.84 4.24
CA ASN A 1067 -51.09 28.72 4.82
C ASN A 1067 -50.06 29.55 4.02
N LEU A 1068 -50.19 29.58 2.69
CA LEU A 1068 -49.36 30.42 1.81
C LEU A 1068 -49.67 31.91 2.01
N ASP A 1069 -50.95 32.29 2.09
CA ASP A 1069 -51.38 33.66 2.34
C ASP A 1069 -50.92 34.17 3.74
N ALA A 1070 -50.88 33.28 4.74
CA ALA A 1070 -50.33 33.58 6.07
C ALA A 1070 -48.79 33.72 6.05
N TRP A 1071 -48.09 32.79 5.37
CA TRP A 1071 -46.63 32.85 5.22
C TRP A 1071 -46.16 34.13 4.49
N LEU A 1072 -46.90 34.53 3.44
CA LEU A 1072 -46.68 35.80 2.73
C LEU A 1072 -47.03 37.05 3.56
N ALA A 1073 -47.74 36.91 4.67
CA ALA A 1073 -48.08 38.00 5.59
C ALA A 1073 -47.08 38.14 6.77
N GLU A 1074 -46.29 37.10 7.08
CA GLU A 1074 -45.29 37.14 8.18
C GLU A 1074 -43.96 37.80 7.77
N GLY A 1075 -43.68 37.91 6.47
CA GLY A 1075 -42.88 39.02 5.94
C GLY A 1075 -41.38 39.03 6.27
N ASP A 1076 -40.73 37.88 6.40
CA ASP A 1076 -39.27 37.77 6.36
C ASP A 1076 -38.80 37.28 4.97
N ALA A 1077 -37.69 37.82 4.48
CA ALA A 1077 -37.30 37.72 3.07
C ALA A 1077 -35.82 37.33 2.90
N SER A 1078 -35.56 36.01 2.97
CA SER A 1078 -34.28 35.37 2.68
C SER A 1078 -34.44 34.19 1.72
#